data_AF-A0AB38PWS0-F1
#
_entry.id   AF-A0AB38PWS0-F1
#
_cell.length_a   1.000
_cell.length_b   1.000
_cell.length_c   1.000
_cell.angle_alpha   90.00
_cell.angle_beta   90.00
_cell.angle_gamma   90.00
#
_symmetry.space_group_name_H-M   'P 1'
#
loop_
_entity.id
_entity.type
_entity.pdbx_description
1 polymer ?
#
loop_
_entity_poly.entity_id
_entity_poly.type
_entity_poly.pdbx_seq_one_letter_code
_entity_poly.pdbx_strand_id
1 'polypeptide(L)'
;MYKYNSYISGIIILSVLSAILLAFAFPPLNLFPISFIALTPLIIIIYKAEKIRYYIISSAIFVLIFFGYLLMWVSAFMLKETEAVVAFLALFTILFLLVLLFYFPAMLLSGFISKRLPKFRFIIVPIVFTFMEYMRNIGFLGFPWGIVGYSQWNFLPFIQIADTIGLLGISFIIYLTNAMISHYILLNAEKIKNKNHYLPAIIMASSLVLIIIYGAIKLHLEESRRLRAKKTKIALIQKSFDPNNYWNSIYTGEPFRKNSGGIQGFAENFLLKSDKFKSEEIPDGMTQNGTISVNRIAKLSQEAALSNPSLIVYPESVTMDSYGFYIARNRELYEYGLASNSTYPAIYNTFILYDMIKKTQTYHLLGTTIIKENTNENAYNPFEYYNGMEFIDYNGNVLEEYSKIKLVPGGEAYPFQDNEFLLNTFPFKNIINFMYQQFDKAGASKWNRGKKKTVFNHPKGYTFSGLICYESAFGDFVRDFVYNGAQILAVITEDAWSYSDESLVQHFYMSVFRAIENRRDLVHNGNSGVTGHISSSGKIISTIPFWKPDYMIANVSLNDKITIYTRFGEWFVWLCFISIFVFVFFSIKKDMIKLRVYIKEKISAVKLKKSLTENNKKPSAEKVNSYINSDNVEEIPSLDDIEYSVKKNNPYNIFEEPKSDIYSALDDIMNENNDDKKI
;
A
#
# COMPACT_ATOMS: atom_id res chain seq x y z
N MET A 1 -9.23 -9.85 41.05
CA MET A 1 -8.45 -8.69 40.54
C MET A 1 -7.06 -9.09 40.01
N TYR A 2 -6.23 -9.81 40.78
CA TYR A 2 -4.86 -10.23 40.37
C TYR A 2 -4.76 -10.97 39.02
N LYS A 3 -5.64 -11.96 38.76
CA LYS A 3 -5.63 -12.75 37.51
C LYS A 3 -5.96 -11.91 36.26
N TYR A 4 -6.81 -10.90 36.42
CA TYR A 4 -7.25 -10.02 35.33
C TYR A 4 -6.15 -9.05 34.91
N ASN A 5 -5.41 -8.50 35.87
CA ASN A 5 -4.26 -7.61 35.60
C ASN A 5 -3.14 -8.38 34.88
N SER A 6 -2.87 -9.64 35.27
CA SER A 6 -1.83 -10.45 34.63
C SER A 6 -2.08 -10.72 33.14
N TYR A 7 -3.34 -10.90 32.73
CA TYR A 7 -3.68 -11.15 31.33
C TYR A 7 -3.46 -9.91 30.46
N ILE A 8 -3.89 -8.73 30.94
CA ILE A 8 -3.69 -7.47 30.22
C ILE A 8 -2.19 -7.16 30.10
N SER A 9 -1.42 -7.34 31.18
CA SER A 9 0.04 -7.20 31.12
C SER A 9 0.68 -8.12 30.07
N GLY A 10 0.23 -9.38 29.98
CA GLY A 10 0.68 -10.31 28.94
C GLY A 10 0.37 -9.83 27.51
N ILE A 11 -0.85 -9.31 27.27
CA ILE A 11 -1.23 -8.73 25.97
C ILE A 11 -0.31 -7.56 25.61
N ILE A 12 -0.04 -6.66 26.55
CA ILE A 12 0.83 -5.50 26.35
C ILE A 12 2.25 -5.97 26.00
N ILE A 13 2.84 -6.84 26.82
CA ILE A 13 4.21 -7.34 26.63
C ILE A 13 4.37 -8.00 25.26
N LEU A 14 3.46 -8.90 24.88
CA LEU A 14 3.54 -9.60 23.59
C LEU A 14 3.35 -8.63 22.41
N SER A 15 2.50 -7.61 22.54
CA SER A 15 2.28 -6.61 21.49
C SER A 15 3.51 -5.72 21.29
N VAL A 16 4.11 -5.25 22.39
CA VAL A 16 5.35 -4.46 22.40
C VAL A 16 6.51 -5.26 21.81
N LEU A 17 6.69 -6.50 22.28
CA LEU A 17 7.74 -7.38 21.80
C LEU A 17 7.65 -7.60 20.29
N SER A 18 6.44 -7.86 19.78
CA SER A 18 6.23 -8.08 18.35
C SER A 18 6.56 -6.84 17.52
N ALA A 19 6.14 -5.66 18.00
CA ALA A 19 6.40 -4.39 17.30
C ALA A 19 7.89 -4.05 17.25
N ILE A 20 8.62 -4.21 18.36
CA ILE A 20 10.07 -3.95 18.43
C ILE A 20 10.85 -4.92 17.55
N LEU A 21 10.53 -6.22 17.62
CA LEU A 21 11.19 -7.22 16.77
C LEU A 21 10.98 -6.92 15.28
N LEU A 22 9.76 -6.53 14.88
CA LEU A 22 9.52 -6.18 13.49
C LEU A 22 10.22 -4.88 13.08
N ALA A 23 10.26 -3.89 13.97
CA ALA A 23 10.99 -2.63 13.73
C ALA A 23 12.46 -2.90 13.37
N PHE A 24 13.12 -3.83 14.05
CA PHE A 24 14.51 -4.20 13.77
C PHE A 24 14.73 -4.82 12.38
N ALA A 25 13.69 -5.36 11.75
CA ALA A 25 13.77 -5.91 10.40
C ALA A 25 13.80 -4.83 9.30
N PHE A 26 13.47 -3.58 9.62
CA PHE A 26 13.48 -2.44 8.71
C PHE A 26 14.71 -1.53 8.93
N PRO A 27 15.02 -0.61 7.99
CA PRO A 27 16.08 0.36 8.20
C PRO A 27 15.87 1.22 9.46
N PRO A 28 16.97 1.68 10.10
CA PRO A 28 18.37 1.47 9.70
C PRO A 28 18.96 0.09 10.07
N LEU A 29 18.36 -0.66 11.00
CA LEU A 29 18.96 -1.89 11.53
C LEU A 29 19.00 -3.04 10.52
N ASN A 30 17.98 -3.16 9.67
CA ASN A 30 17.93 -4.12 8.56
C ASN A 30 18.21 -5.59 8.97
N LEU A 31 17.81 -6.00 10.18
CA LEU A 31 17.91 -7.38 10.66
C LEU A 31 16.78 -8.25 10.09
N PHE A 32 16.74 -8.35 8.76
CA PHE A 32 15.66 -8.99 8.01
C PHE A 32 15.26 -10.41 8.47
N PRO A 33 16.15 -11.29 8.99
CA PRO A 33 15.74 -12.62 9.42
C PRO A 33 14.78 -12.59 10.62
N ILE A 34 14.82 -11.53 11.44
CA ILE A 34 13.94 -11.38 12.60
C ILE A 34 12.47 -11.30 12.18
N SER A 35 12.16 -10.81 10.98
CA SER A 35 10.77 -10.72 10.49
C SER A 35 10.04 -12.06 10.49
N PHE A 36 10.75 -13.19 10.30
CA PHE A 36 10.19 -14.55 10.29
C PHE A 36 9.72 -15.04 11.67
N ILE A 37 10.10 -14.35 12.75
CA ILE A 37 9.68 -14.65 14.13
C ILE A 37 9.04 -13.45 14.86
N ALA A 38 9.16 -12.24 14.29
CA ALA A 38 8.73 -11.00 14.93
C ALA A 38 7.24 -10.94 15.24
N LEU A 39 6.39 -11.54 14.40
CA LEU A 39 4.93 -11.52 14.54
C LEU A 39 4.39 -12.68 15.37
N THR A 40 5.20 -13.68 15.71
CA THR A 40 4.80 -14.81 16.55
C THR A 40 4.09 -14.40 17.85
N PRO A 41 4.58 -13.42 18.63
CA PRO A 41 3.90 -12.99 19.85
C PRO A 41 2.51 -12.40 19.58
N LEU A 42 2.37 -11.56 18.55
CA LEU A 42 1.09 -10.94 18.16
C LEU A 42 0.09 -12.00 17.69
N ILE A 43 0.55 -13.01 16.93
CA ILE A 43 -0.31 -14.10 16.45
C ILE A 43 -0.79 -15.01 17.59
N ILE A 44 0.01 -15.19 18.65
CA ILE A 44 -0.45 -15.89 19.86
C ILE A 44 -1.65 -15.16 20.48
N ILE A 45 -1.63 -13.83 20.51
CA ILE A 45 -2.78 -13.02 20.94
C ILE A 45 -3.98 -13.30 20.05
N ILE A 46 -3.80 -13.30 18.72
CA ILE A 46 -4.89 -13.56 17.75
C ILE A 46 -5.60 -14.90 18.06
N TYR A 47 -4.84 -15.94 18.39
CA TYR A 47 -5.38 -17.26 18.67
C TYR A 47 -6.04 -17.40 20.05
N LYS A 48 -5.61 -16.62 21.06
CA LYS A 48 -6.02 -16.79 22.46
C LYS A 48 -6.93 -15.69 23.01
N ALA A 49 -7.02 -14.53 22.38
CA ALA A 49 -7.77 -13.38 22.87
C ALA A 49 -9.27 -13.66 22.94
N GLU A 50 -9.88 -13.74 24.12
CA GLU A 50 -11.33 -14.08 24.23
C GLU A 50 -12.27 -12.89 23.97
N LYS A 51 -11.80 -11.66 24.20
CA LYS A 51 -12.61 -10.44 24.14
C LYS A 51 -12.11 -9.48 23.07
N ILE A 52 -13.04 -8.76 22.44
CA ILE A 52 -12.74 -7.81 21.36
C ILE A 52 -11.71 -6.74 21.76
N ARG A 53 -11.80 -6.25 23.00
CA ARG A 53 -10.88 -5.24 23.55
C ARG A 53 -9.41 -5.64 23.49
N TYR A 54 -9.08 -6.93 23.52
CA TYR A 54 -7.69 -7.37 23.46
C TYR A 54 -7.13 -7.24 22.06
N TYR A 55 -7.94 -7.43 21.01
CA TYR A 55 -7.53 -7.10 19.65
C TYR A 55 -7.33 -5.59 19.49
N ILE A 56 -8.24 -4.76 20.03
CA ILE A 56 -8.11 -3.29 19.99
C ILE A 56 -6.79 -2.84 20.66
N ILE A 57 -6.55 -3.28 21.89
CA ILE A 57 -5.35 -2.89 22.66
C ILE A 57 -4.07 -3.37 21.94
N SER A 58 -4.04 -4.63 21.51
CA SER A 58 -2.84 -5.18 20.86
C SER A 58 -2.55 -4.56 19.50
N SER A 59 -3.58 -4.36 18.66
CA SER A 59 -3.41 -3.68 17.37
C SER A 59 -3.00 -2.23 17.56
N ALA A 60 -3.59 -1.51 18.53
CA ALA A 60 -3.22 -0.13 18.81
C ALA A 60 -1.76 -0.01 19.29
N ILE A 61 -1.34 -0.85 20.25
CA ILE A 61 0.05 -0.86 20.73
C ILE A 61 1.02 -1.23 19.62
N PHE A 62 0.71 -2.27 18.84
CA PHE A 62 1.56 -2.71 17.74
C PHE A 62 1.73 -1.62 16.70
N VAL A 63 0.62 -1.03 16.25
CA VAL A 63 0.63 0.06 15.26
C VAL A 63 1.38 1.27 15.83
N LEU A 64 1.10 1.67 17.08
CA LEU A 64 1.76 2.80 17.74
C LEU A 64 3.29 2.67 17.70
N ILE A 65 3.81 1.51 18.10
CA ILE A 65 5.25 1.29 18.26
C ILE A 65 5.92 1.04 16.91
N PHE A 66 5.40 0.10 16.10
CA PHE A 66 6.05 -0.28 14.85
C PHE A 66 5.96 0.82 13.81
N PHE A 67 4.76 1.40 13.57
CA PHE A 67 4.63 2.50 12.62
C PHE A 67 5.16 3.82 13.17
N GLY A 68 5.18 4.00 14.50
CA GLY A 68 5.85 5.15 15.13
C GLY A 68 7.34 5.16 14.85
N TYR A 69 7.99 4.00 14.94
CA TYR A 69 9.38 3.83 14.53
C TYR A 69 9.55 4.02 13.01
N LEU A 70 8.77 3.30 12.21
CA LEU A 70 8.92 3.26 10.75
C LEU A 70 8.73 4.63 10.10
N LEU A 71 7.78 5.42 10.60
CA LEU A 71 7.36 6.71 10.04
C LEU A 71 7.87 7.91 10.84
N MET A 72 8.83 7.71 11.74
CA MET A 72 9.41 8.79 12.55
C MET A 72 9.93 9.94 11.67
N TRP A 73 10.35 9.65 10.44
CA TRP A 73 10.80 10.64 9.45
C TRP A 73 9.69 11.54 8.92
N VAL A 74 8.42 11.10 8.92
CA VAL A 74 7.27 11.95 8.54
C VAL A 74 7.09 13.08 9.56
N SER A 75 7.37 12.80 10.84
CA SER A 75 7.34 13.80 11.91
C SER A 75 8.37 14.90 11.72
N ALA A 76 9.54 14.56 11.18
CA ALA A 76 10.64 15.50 11.00
C ALA A 76 10.26 16.62 9.99
N PHE A 77 9.62 16.26 8.88
CA PHE A 77 9.15 17.23 7.87
C PHE A 77 8.10 18.20 8.42
N MET A 78 7.05 17.67 9.07
CA MET A 78 5.89 18.48 9.46
C MET A 78 6.18 19.46 10.60
N LEU A 79 7.21 19.20 11.41
CA LEU A 79 7.66 20.11 12.46
C LEU A 79 8.48 21.30 11.92
N LYS A 80 8.92 21.23 10.65
CA LYS A 80 9.70 22.29 9.99
C LYS A 80 8.81 23.41 9.40
N GLU A 81 7.69 23.06 8.77
CA GLU A 81 6.93 23.97 7.91
C GLU A 81 6.04 25.00 8.63
N THR A 82 5.77 24.91 9.95
CA THR A 82 5.16 26.00 10.76
C THR A 82 4.86 25.57 12.21
N GLU A 83 4.38 26.51 13.04
CA GLU A 83 3.68 26.37 14.35
C GLU A 83 2.50 25.36 14.37
N ALA A 84 2.41 24.46 13.41
CA ALA A 84 1.33 23.53 13.13
C ALA A 84 1.53 22.18 13.81
N VAL A 85 1.88 22.17 15.11
CA VAL A 85 1.83 20.96 15.96
C VAL A 85 0.47 20.26 15.81
N VAL A 86 -0.60 21.05 15.62
CA VAL A 86 -1.95 20.55 15.35
C VAL A 86 -2.04 19.79 14.03
N ALA A 87 -1.44 20.28 12.95
CA ALA A 87 -1.43 19.58 11.65
C ALA A 87 -0.58 18.30 11.71
N PHE A 88 0.56 18.36 12.41
CA PHE A 88 1.39 17.18 12.69
C PHE A 88 0.60 16.10 13.45
N LEU A 89 -0.01 16.46 14.58
CA LEU A 89 -0.82 15.53 15.37
C LEU A 89 -2.02 15.01 14.57
N ALA A 90 -2.65 15.84 13.74
CA ALA A 90 -3.76 15.43 12.89
C ALA A 90 -3.34 14.41 11.82
N LEU A 91 -2.31 14.69 11.02
CA LEU A 91 -1.84 13.77 9.98
C LEU A 91 -1.30 12.46 10.57
N PHE A 92 -0.50 12.56 11.63
CA PHE A 92 -0.02 11.39 12.35
C PHE A 92 -1.21 10.57 12.87
N THR A 93 -2.18 11.19 13.52
CA THR A 93 -3.40 10.49 13.96
C THR A 93 -4.14 9.84 12.80
N ILE A 94 -4.28 10.52 11.66
CA ILE A 94 -4.95 9.96 10.47
C ILE A 94 -4.20 8.73 9.93
N LEU A 95 -2.87 8.80 9.79
CA LEU A 95 -2.07 7.66 9.32
C LEU A 95 -2.16 6.48 10.28
N PHE A 96 -2.13 6.73 11.60
CA PHE A 96 -2.25 5.67 12.60
C PHE A 96 -3.64 5.06 12.62
N LEU A 97 -4.69 5.87 12.52
CA LEU A 97 -6.06 5.38 12.42
C LEU A 97 -6.28 4.59 11.13
N LEU A 98 -5.71 5.04 10.01
CA LEU A 98 -5.75 4.34 8.73
C LEU A 98 -5.10 2.95 8.87
N VAL A 99 -3.88 2.88 9.42
CA VAL A 99 -3.19 1.59 9.62
C VAL A 99 -3.95 0.71 10.61
N LEU A 100 -4.46 1.29 11.71
CA LEU A 100 -5.26 0.58 12.70
C LEU A 100 -6.54 -0.01 12.09
N LEU A 101 -7.18 0.70 11.15
CA LEU A 101 -8.35 0.24 10.41
C LEU A 101 -8.09 -1.04 9.60
N PHE A 102 -6.84 -1.35 9.26
CA PHE A 102 -6.50 -2.61 8.59
C PHE A 102 -6.03 -3.68 9.58
N TYR A 103 -5.21 -3.36 10.57
CA TYR A 103 -4.71 -4.35 11.55
C TYR A 103 -5.80 -4.87 12.48
N PHE A 104 -6.67 -3.99 13.01
CA PHE A 104 -7.70 -4.42 13.96
C PHE A 104 -8.69 -5.42 13.33
N PRO A 105 -9.31 -5.14 12.16
CA PRO A 105 -10.18 -6.11 11.51
C PRO A 105 -9.44 -7.37 11.05
N ALA A 106 -8.17 -7.26 10.60
CA ALA A 106 -7.36 -8.42 10.26
C ALA A 106 -7.20 -9.37 11.46
N MET A 107 -6.87 -8.83 12.63
CA MET A 107 -6.73 -9.60 13.87
C MET A 107 -8.07 -10.18 14.34
N LEU A 108 -9.14 -9.39 14.30
CA LEU A 108 -10.47 -9.82 14.70
C LEU A 108 -10.99 -10.98 13.82
N LEU A 109 -10.94 -10.82 12.50
CA LEU A 109 -11.38 -11.82 11.53
C LEU A 109 -10.53 -13.09 11.62
N SER A 110 -9.21 -12.93 11.67
CA SER A 110 -8.28 -14.07 11.84
C SER A 110 -8.56 -14.84 13.12
N GLY A 111 -8.76 -14.12 14.23
CA GLY A 111 -9.04 -14.72 15.54
C GLY A 111 -10.40 -15.42 15.57
N PHE A 112 -11.43 -14.83 14.95
CA PHE A 112 -12.76 -15.44 14.81
C PHE A 112 -12.70 -16.78 14.07
N ILE A 113 -12.13 -16.80 12.86
CA ILE A 113 -12.06 -18.02 12.04
C ILE A 113 -11.13 -19.05 12.70
N SER A 114 -9.98 -18.63 13.23
CA SER A 114 -8.97 -19.53 13.82
C SER A 114 -9.48 -20.31 15.02
N LYS A 115 -10.34 -19.72 15.85
CA LYS A 115 -10.93 -20.42 17.01
C LYS A 115 -11.97 -21.46 16.61
N ARG A 116 -12.71 -21.21 15.52
CA ARG A 116 -13.72 -22.14 15.00
C ARG A 116 -13.09 -23.27 14.18
N LEU A 117 -11.95 -23.00 13.54
CA LEU A 117 -11.20 -23.93 12.71
C LEU A 117 -9.75 -24.09 13.23
N PRO A 118 -9.54 -24.61 14.46
CA PRO A 118 -8.22 -24.64 15.11
C PRO A 118 -7.17 -25.46 14.34
N LYS A 119 -7.60 -26.47 13.57
CA LYS A 119 -6.72 -27.26 12.69
C LYS A 119 -6.07 -26.43 11.59
N PHE A 120 -6.73 -25.35 11.14
CA PHE A 120 -6.29 -24.51 10.02
C PHE A 120 -5.81 -23.11 10.48
N ARG A 121 -5.72 -22.83 11.79
CA ARG A 121 -5.34 -21.49 12.30
C ARG A 121 -4.03 -20.96 11.72
N PHE A 122 -3.08 -21.84 11.39
CA PHE A 122 -1.78 -21.46 10.84
C PHE A 122 -1.85 -20.82 9.44
N ILE A 123 -2.87 -21.14 8.63
CA ILE A 123 -3.04 -20.58 7.27
C ILE A 123 -4.00 -19.39 7.24
N ILE A 124 -4.88 -19.28 8.24
CA ILE A 124 -5.89 -18.21 8.28
C ILE A 124 -5.25 -16.83 8.42
N VAL A 125 -4.30 -16.68 9.35
CA VAL A 125 -3.60 -15.40 9.58
C VAL A 125 -2.88 -14.89 8.32
N PRO A 126 -2.01 -15.68 7.65
CA PRO A 126 -1.31 -15.18 6.46
C PRO A 126 -2.28 -14.83 5.32
N ILE A 127 -3.37 -15.58 5.13
CA ILE A 127 -4.39 -15.27 4.13
C ILE A 127 -5.03 -13.90 4.43
N VAL A 128 -5.53 -13.70 5.65
CA VAL A 128 -6.25 -12.48 6.02
C VAL A 128 -5.31 -11.27 6.03
N PHE A 129 -4.12 -11.39 6.63
CA PHE A 129 -3.17 -10.29 6.71
C PHE A 129 -2.66 -9.86 5.34
N THR A 130 -2.36 -10.81 4.44
CA THR A 130 -1.93 -10.48 3.07
C THR A 130 -3.00 -9.70 2.31
N PHE A 131 -4.27 -10.11 2.42
CA PHE A 131 -5.38 -9.39 1.81
C PHE A 131 -5.58 -8.00 2.45
N MET A 132 -5.49 -7.88 3.77
CA MET A 132 -5.65 -6.60 4.46
C MET A 132 -4.50 -5.63 4.19
N GLU A 133 -3.28 -6.16 3.98
CA GLU A 133 -2.12 -5.37 3.54
C GLU A 133 -2.30 -4.86 2.10
N TYR A 134 -2.90 -5.66 1.21
CA TYR A 134 -3.31 -5.20 -0.12
C TYR A 134 -4.38 -4.11 -0.06
N MET A 135 -5.42 -4.30 0.76
CA MET A 135 -6.50 -3.30 0.92
C MET A 135 -5.97 -1.95 1.40
N ARG A 136 -4.92 -1.94 2.24
CA ARG A 136 -4.24 -0.71 2.65
C ARG A 136 -3.58 0.04 1.48
N ASN A 137 -3.26 -0.64 0.38
CA ASN A 137 -2.53 -0.07 -0.76
C ASN A 137 -3.46 0.45 -1.88
N ILE A 138 -4.78 0.26 -1.77
CA ILE A 138 -5.72 0.60 -2.83
C ILE A 138 -6.46 1.91 -2.51
N GLY A 139 -6.86 2.59 -3.57
CA GLY A 139 -7.68 3.79 -3.49
C GLY A 139 -6.87 5.04 -3.23
N PHE A 140 -7.58 6.13 -2.93
CA PHE A 140 -6.98 7.45 -2.74
C PHE A 140 -6.02 7.48 -1.55
N LEU A 141 -6.39 6.87 -0.41
CA LEU A 141 -5.56 6.79 0.80
C LEU A 141 -4.62 5.58 0.81
N GLY A 142 -4.37 4.96 -0.36
CA GLY A 142 -3.49 3.80 -0.45
C GLY A 142 -2.12 4.14 0.14
N PHE A 143 -1.65 3.38 1.13
CA PHE A 143 -0.44 3.64 1.92
C PHE A 143 0.46 2.39 2.01
N PRO A 144 1.39 2.21 1.04
CA PRO A 144 2.22 1.01 0.91
C PRO A 144 3.46 0.98 1.81
N TRP A 145 3.52 1.80 2.86
CA TRP A 145 4.58 1.74 3.86
C TRP A 145 4.32 0.67 4.91
N GLY A 146 5.38 0.01 5.38
CA GLY A 146 5.29 -1.04 6.39
C GLY A 146 4.68 -2.35 5.89
N ILE A 147 4.75 -2.60 4.58
CA ILE A 147 4.50 -3.93 4.00
C ILE A 147 5.62 -4.85 4.46
N VAL A 148 5.27 -5.96 5.10
CA VAL A 148 6.25 -6.82 5.78
C VAL A 148 7.27 -7.43 4.81
N GLY A 149 6.86 -7.73 3.57
CA GLY A 149 7.73 -8.24 2.51
C GLY A 149 8.93 -7.34 2.20
N TYR A 150 8.80 -6.02 2.37
CA TYR A 150 9.91 -5.09 2.10
C TYR A 150 11.11 -5.29 3.03
N SER A 151 10.90 -5.88 4.22
CA SER A 151 12.01 -6.24 5.11
C SER A 151 13.04 -7.16 4.45
N GLN A 152 12.68 -7.87 3.38
CA GLN A 152 13.52 -8.88 2.73
C GLN A 152 14.32 -8.36 1.52
N TRP A 153 14.33 -7.04 1.28
CA TRP A 153 14.90 -6.43 0.08
C TRP A 153 16.36 -6.84 -0.23
N ASN A 154 17.14 -7.18 0.79
CA ASN A 154 18.54 -7.59 0.67
C ASN A 154 18.75 -9.11 0.58
N PHE A 155 17.72 -9.94 0.79
CA PHE A 155 17.81 -11.40 0.68
C PHE A 155 17.49 -11.86 -0.75
N LEU A 156 18.38 -11.52 -1.69
CA LEU A 156 18.15 -11.66 -3.14
C LEU A 156 17.64 -13.05 -3.58
N PRO A 157 18.20 -14.20 -3.11
CA PRO A 157 17.68 -15.51 -3.49
C PRO A 157 16.21 -15.69 -3.09
N PHE A 158 15.80 -15.27 -1.90
CA PHE A 158 14.43 -15.44 -1.45
C PHE A 158 13.43 -14.59 -2.23
N ILE A 159 13.76 -13.33 -2.48
CA ILE A 159 12.83 -12.39 -3.11
C ILE A 159 12.64 -12.59 -4.62
N GLN A 160 13.40 -13.48 -5.26
CA GLN A 160 13.21 -13.78 -6.68
C GLN A 160 11.80 -14.28 -7.01
N ILE A 161 11.09 -14.88 -6.06
CA ILE A 161 9.71 -15.35 -6.22
C ILE A 161 8.71 -14.20 -6.44
N ALA A 162 9.10 -12.94 -6.19
CA ALA A 162 8.27 -11.76 -6.46
C ALA A 162 7.87 -11.63 -7.94
N ASP A 163 8.66 -12.18 -8.88
CA ASP A 163 8.29 -12.24 -10.30
C ASP A 163 7.05 -13.12 -10.58
N THR A 164 6.63 -13.89 -9.57
CA THR A 164 5.51 -14.83 -9.65
C THR A 164 4.37 -14.41 -8.76
N ILE A 165 4.61 -14.24 -7.46
CA ILE A 165 3.55 -13.97 -6.46
C ILE A 165 3.52 -12.51 -5.99
N GLY A 166 4.39 -11.65 -6.55
CA GLY A 166 4.53 -10.26 -6.12
C GLY A 166 5.14 -10.10 -4.73
N LEU A 167 5.34 -8.84 -4.33
CA LEU A 167 5.76 -8.46 -2.97
C LEU A 167 4.82 -9.00 -1.87
N LEU A 168 3.50 -8.95 -2.09
CA LEU A 168 2.52 -9.37 -1.09
C LEU A 168 2.52 -10.89 -0.87
N GLY A 169 2.88 -11.67 -1.88
CA GLY A 169 3.14 -13.10 -1.70
C GLY A 169 4.37 -13.39 -0.82
N ILE A 170 5.36 -12.50 -0.82
CA ILE A 170 6.49 -12.57 0.14
C ILE A 170 6.00 -12.26 1.56
N SER A 171 5.17 -11.22 1.72
CA SER A 171 4.52 -10.95 3.02
C SER A 171 3.75 -12.17 3.53
N PHE A 172 3.01 -12.86 2.66
CA PHE A 172 2.30 -14.11 3.01
C PHE A 172 3.23 -15.17 3.59
N ILE A 173 4.39 -15.40 2.98
CA ILE A 173 5.36 -16.40 3.45
C ILE A 173 5.90 -16.03 4.84
N ILE A 174 6.14 -14.75 5.10
CA ILE A 174 6.60 -14.26 6.42
C ILE A 174 5.49 -14.45 7.46
N TYR A 175 4.25 -14.05 7.14
CA TYR A 175 3.09 -14.28 8.02
C TYR A 175 2.88 -15.77 8.28
N LEU A 176 3.05 -16.63 7.27
CA LEU A 176 2.88 -18.08 7.38
C LEU A 176 3.92 -18.68 8.33
N THR A 177 5.18 -18.24 8.23
CA THR A 177 6.26 -18.70 9.11
C THR A 177 5.95 -18.35 10.57
N ASN A 178 5.59 -17.10 10.83
CA ASN A 178 5.21 -16.65 12.16
C ASN A 178 3.98 -17.41 12.69
N ALA A 179 2.96 -17.63 11.85
CA ALA A 179 1.73 -18.32 12.21
C ALA A 179 1.94 -19.81 12.50
N MET A 180 2.83 -20.48 11.75
CA MET A 180 3.24 -21.86 12.05
C MET A 180 3.93 -21.94 13.40
N ILE A 181 4.91 -21.07 13.67
CA ILE A 181 5.61 -21.05 14.96
C ILE A 181 4.61 -20.87 16.10
N SER A 182 3.72 -19.88 16.01
CA SER A 182 2.67 -19.67 17.02
C SER A 182 1.73 -20.88 17.15
N HIS A 183 1.38 -21.53 16.04
CA HIS A 183 0.54 -22.72 16.03
C HIS A 183 1.16 -23.86 16.84
N TYR A 184 2.45 -24.15 16.64
CA TYR A 184 3.16 -25.24 17.31
C TYR A 184 3.51 -24.93 18.76
N ILE A 185 3.87 -23.67 19.08
CA ILE A 185 4.02 -23.23 20.48
C ILE A 185 2.75 -23.53 21.27
N LEU A 186 1.58 -23.22 20.70
CA LEU A 186 0.29 -23.49 21.34
C LEU A 186 -0.05 -24.97 21.42
N LEU A 187 0.21 -25.77 20.38
CA LEU A 187 -0.01 -27.23 20.45
C LEU A 187 0.82 -27.89 21.55
N ASN A 188 2.08 -27.46 21.71
CA ASN A 188 2.96 -27.96 22.75
C ASN A 188 2.47 -27.52 24.15
N ALA A 189 2.09 -26.26 24.30
CA ALA A 189 1.52 -25.74 25.55
C ALA A 189 0.21 -26.46 25.94
N GLU A 190 -0.61 -26.85 24.96
CA GLU A 190 -1.85 -27.61 25.14
C GLU A 190 -1.62 -29.12 25.30
N LYS A 191 -0.36 -29.60 25.25
CA LYS A 191 0.03 -31.02 25.37
C LYS A 191 -0.65 -31.95 24.36
N ILE A 192 -0.96 -31.46 23.16
CA ILE A 192 -1.60 -32.25 22.10
C ILE A 192 -0.55 -33.12 21.38
N LYS A 193 -0.53 -34.44 21.66
CA LYS A 193 0.49 -35.40 21.19
C LYS A 193 0.11 -36.17 19.91
N ASN A 194 -0.26 -35.49 18.83
CA ASN A 194 -0.53 -36.17 17.55
C ASN A 194 0.53 -35.81 16.49
N LYS A 195 1.25 -36.84 15.99
CA LYS A 195 2.35 -36.70 15.02
C LYS A 195 1.90 -36.10 13.68
N ASN A 196 0.64 -36.28 13.28
CA ASN A 196 0.08 -35.71 12.04
C ASN A 196 -0.01 -34.17 12.07
N HIS A 197 0.22 -33.53 13.22
CA HIS A 197 0.25 -32.08 13.30
C HIS A 197 1.51 -31.44 12.72
N TYR A 198 2.64 -32.15 12.56
CA TYR A 198 3.91 -31.56 12.10
C TYR A 198 4.10 -31.53 10.58
N LEU A 199 3.26 -32.24 9.82
CA LEU A 199 3.34 -32.27 8.35
C LEU A 199 3.31 -30.85 7.71
N PRO A 200 2.43 -29.91 8.14
CA PRO A 200 2.44 -28.55 7.61
C PRO A 200 3.76 -27.79 7.87
N ALA A 201 4.42 -27.99 9.02
CA ALA A 201 5.75 -27.41 9.27
C ALA A 201 6.81 -27.96 8.32
N ILE A 202 6.81 -29.28 8.09
CA ILE A 202 7.76 -29.93 7.18
C ILE A 202 7.55 -29.43 5.75
N ILE A 203 6.29 -29.33 5.31
CA ILE A 203 5.95 -28.78 3.99
C ILE A 203 6.42 -27.33 3.89
N MET A 204 6.16 -26.49 4.90
CA MET A 204 6.61 -25.10 4.88
C MET A 204 8.14 -24.99 4.82
N ALA A 205 8.87 -25.72 5.67
CA ALA A 205 10.33 -25.69 5.68
C ALA A 205 10.90 -26.16 4.34
N SER A 206 10.34 -27.23 3.78
CA SER A 206 10.71 -27.73 2.45
C SER A 206 10.43 -26.70 1.36
N SER A 207 9.26 -26.05 1.40
CA SER A 207 8.90 -24.98 0.46
C SER A 207 9.84 -23.77 0.55
N LEU A 208 10.24 -23.36 1.76
CA LEU A 208 11.21 -22.27 1.94
C LEU A 208 12.57 -22.61 1.33
N VAL A 209 13.06 -23.83 1.55
CA VAL A 209 14.30 -24.32 0.94
C VAL A 209 14.17 -24.35 -0.59
N LEU A 210 13.05 -24.84 -1.12
CA LEU A 210 12.80 -24.86 -2.56
C LEU A 210 12.70 -23.45 -3.15
N ILE A 211 12.10 -22.49 -2.45
CA ILE A 211 12.05 -21.07 -2.89
C ILE A 211 13.45 -20.48 -2.95
N ILE A 212 14.30 -20.75 -1.95
CA ILE A 212 15.68 -20.27 -1.93
C ILE A 212 16.50 -20.91 -3.05
N ILE A 213 16.35 -22.21 -3.30
CA ILE A 213 17.03 -22.92 -4.40
C ILE A 213 16.55 -22.37 -5.75
N TYR A 214 15.23 -22.28 -5.96
CA TYR A 214 14.62 -21.69 -7.15
C TYR A 214 15.19 -20.29 -7.38
N GLY A 215 15.21 -19.47 -6.34
CA GLY A 215 15.66 -18.10 -6.43
C GLY A 215 17.17 -17.95 -6.63
N ALA A 216 18.01 -18.82 -6.06
CA ALA A 216 19.43 -18.84 -6.36
C ALA A 216 19.70 -19.17 -7.84
N ILE A 217 18.99 -20.17 -8.38
CA ILE A 217 19.06 -20.53 -9.81
C ILE A 217 18.55 -19.37 -10.66
N LYS A 218 17.39 -18.79 -10.31
CA LYS A 218 16.75 -17.70 -11.03
C LYS A 218 17.64 -16.45 -11.06
N LEU A 219 18.22 -16.08 -9.92
CA LEU A 219 19.18 -14.98 -9.79
C LEU A 219 20.35 -15.15 -10.75
N HIS A 220 20.98 -16.34 -10.76
CA HIS A 220 22.09 -16.63 -11.66
C HIS A 220 21.68 -16.58 -13.14
N LEU A 221 20.52 -17.13 -13.49
CA LEU A 221 20.00 -17.14 -14.87
C LEU A 221 19.66 -15.74 -15.37
N GLU A 222 18.97 -14.93 -14.56
CA GLU A 222 18.59 -13.57 -14.96
C GLU A 222 19.82 -12.66 -15.05
N GLU A 223 20.79 -12.75 -14.13
CA GLU A 223 22.03 -11.98 -14.27
C GLU A 223 22.84 -12.40 -15.49
N SER A 224 22.91 -13.70 -15.78
CA SER A 224 23.58 -14.20 -16.99
C SER A 224 22.92 -13.69 -18.27
N ARG A 225 21.59 -13.59 -18.30
CA ARG A 225 20.85 -13.01 -19.43
C ARG A 225 21.08 -11.51 -19.55
N ARG A 226 20.99 -10.79 -18.42
CA ARG A 226 21.23 -9.35 -18.33
C ARG A 226 22.60 -8.98 -18.90
N LEU A 227 23.64 -9.75 -18.54
CA LEU A 227 25.00 -9.50 -19.04
C LEU A 227 25.13 -9.63 -20.56
N ARG A 228 24.34 -10.51 -21.20
CA ARG A 228 24.30 -10.75 -22.65
C ARG A 228 23.28 -9.91 -23.42
N ALA A 229 22.33 -9.28 -22.73
CA ALA A 229 21.29 -8.48 -23.35
C ALA A 229 21.88 -7.23 -24.02
N LYS A 230 21.14 -6.67 -24.99
CA LYS A 230 21.45 -5.35 -25.55
C LYS A 230 21.40 -4.32 -24.42
N LYS A 231 22.40 -3.43 -24.37
CA LYS A 231 22.51 -2.41 -23.32
C LYS A 231 22.42 -1.01 -23.90
N THR A 232 22.00 -0.08 -23.06
CA THR A 232 22.06 1.35 -23.34
C THR A 232 22.62 2.10 -22.13
N LYS A 233 23.34 3.18 -22.39
CA LYS A 233 23.90 4.03 -21.34
C LYS A 233 22.89 5.10 -20.95
N ILE A 234 22.52 5.16 -19.68
CA ILE A 234 21.66 6.20 -19.11
C ILE A 234 22.49 6.99 -18.11
N ALA A 235 22.53 8.31 -18.25
CA ALA A 235 23.10 9.18 -17.23
C ALA A 235 22.02 9.59 -16.24
N LEU A 236 22.33 9.58 -14.94
CA LEU A 236 21.46 10.06 -13.88
C LEU A 236 22.11 11.28 -13.25
N ILE A 237 21.38 12.40 -13.21
CA ILE A 237 21.88 13.66 -12.62
C ILE A 237 21.26 13.83 -11.24
N GLN A 238 22.09 13.97 -10.22
CA GLN A 238 21.67 14.26 -8.85
C GLN A 238 21.99 15.72 -8.52
N LYS A 239 20.95 16.55 -8.44
CA LYS A 239 21.09 18.00 -8.23
C LYS A 239 21.50 18.35 -6.79
N SER A 240 21.00 17.58 -5.83
CA SER A 240 21.14 17.77 -4.39
C SER A 240 20.81 19.21 -3.95
N PHE A 241 19.53 19.54 -4.00
CA PHE A 241 18.99 20.86 -3.65
C PHE A 241 17.91 20.73 -2.60
N ASP A 242 17.83 21.67 -1.67
CA ASP A 242 16.78 21.67 -0.66
C ASP A 242 15.45 22.13 -1.30
N PRO A 243 14.44 21.24 -1.48
CA PRO A 243 13.17 21.65 -2.03
C PRO A 243 12.49 22.69 -1.14
N ASN A 244 12.65 22.69 0.19
CA ASN A 244 11.87 23.61 1.03
C ASN A 244 12.43 25.05 1.08
N ASN A 245 13.38 25.43 0.22
CA ASN A 245 13.93 26.80 0.17
C ASN A 245 14.00 27.32 -1.27
N TYR A 246 12.83 27.66 -1.82
CA TYR A 246 12.68 28.02 -3.22
C TYR A 246 13.06 29.48 -3.55
N TRP A 247 12.94 30.45 -2.62
CA TRP A 247 13.01 31.89 -2.96
C TRP A 247 13.54 32.77 -1.81
N ASN A 248 14.43 33.72 -2.14
CA ASN A 248 14.85 34.90 -1.33
C ASN A 248 15.66 34.72 -0.03
N SER A 249 16.19 33.54 0.29
CA SER A 249 17.30 33.47 1.25
C SER A 249 18.55 32.95 0.55
N ILE A 250 19.56 33.81 0.44
CA ILE A 250 20.94 33.46 0.09
C ILE A 250 21.27 32.21 0.91
N TYR A 251 21.32 31.04 0.29
CA TYR A 251 21.59 29.80 1.01
C TYR A 251 23.06 29.81 1.45
N THR A 252 23.33 30.32 2.64
CA THR A 252 24.65 30.32 3.27
C THR A 252 24.98 28.95 3.87
N GLY A 253 24.71 27.84 3.18
CA GLY A 253 24.99 26.48 3.69
C GLY A 253 24.45 26.16 5.10
N GLU A 254 23.58 26.99 5.65
CA GLU A 254 23.05 26.88 7.00
C GLU A 254 21.56 26.56 6.88
N PRO A 255 21.10 25.44 7.45
CA PRO A 255 19.69 25.10 7.49
C PRO A 255 18.92 26.25 8.15
N PHE A 256 17.82 26.65 7.52
CA PHE A 256 16.95 27.71 8.04
C PHE A 256 16.58 27.40 9.50
N ARG A 257 16.98 28.30 10.40
CA ARG A 257 16.86 28.26 11.88
C ARG A 257 17.78 27.25 12.60
N LYS A 258 19.02 27.66 12.89
CA LYS A 258 19.72 27.17 14.09
C LYS A 258 19.06 27.79 15.33
N ASN A 259 18.83 26.97 16.36
CA ASN A 259 18.40 27.37 17.71
C ASN A 259 16.91 27.68 17.91
N SER A 260 15.99 27.01 17.20
CA SER A 260 14.59 27.05 17.65
C SER A 260 14.46 26.35 19.03
N GLY A 261 13.64 26.90 19.92
CA GLY A 261 13.38 26.32 21.25
C GLY A 261 12.27 25.24 21.22
N GLY A 262 12.14 24.47 22.29
CA GLY A 262 11.01 23.55 22.48
C GLY A 262 11.03 22.32 21.55
N ILE A 263 9.84 21.85 21.16
CA ILE A 263 9.65 20.64 20.32
C ILE A 263 10.29 20.82 18.94
N GLN A 264 10.28 22.05 18.40
CA GLN A 264 10.89 22.36 17.11
C GLN A 264 12.42 22.19 17.17
N GLY A 265 13.06 22.73 18.20
CA GLY A 265 14.50 22.54 18.42
C GLY A 265 14.90 21.09 18.69
N PHE A 266 14.05 20.32 19.37
CA PHE A 266 14.26 18.88 19.54
C PHE A 266 14.21 18.15 18.20
N ALA A 267 13.20 18.44 17.37
CA ALA A 267 13.07 17.84 16.04
C ALA A 267 14.23 18.22 15.12
N GLU A 268 14.66 19.49 15.14
CA GLU A 268 15.80 19.99 14.35
C GLU A 268 17.14 19.35 14.73
N ASN A 269 17.34 18.99 16.00
CA ASN A 269 18.59 18.40 16.48
C ASN A 269 18.62 16.86 16.43
N PHE A 270 17.48 16.21 16.67
CA PHE A 270 17.41 14.74 16.79
C PHE A 270 16.78 14.06 15.58
N LEU A 271 15.82 14.68 14.90
CA LEU A 271 15.06 14.07 13.79
C LEU A 271 15.54 14.54 12.41
N LEU A 272 15.90 15.82 12.31
CA LEU A 272 16.44 16.43 11.10
C LEU A 272 17.96 16.51 11.22
N LYS A 273 18.72 16.06 10.22
CA LYS A 273 20.17 16.31 10.18
C LYS A 273 20.41 17.54 9.32
N SER A 274 20.33 18.69 9.96
CA SER A 274 20.32 20.01 9.33
C SER A 274 21.63 20.32 8.54
N ASP A 275 22.72 19.61 8.85
CA ASP A 275 24.01 19.67 8.14
C ASP A 275 24.02 19.01 6.74
N LYS A 276 22.95 18.33 6.34
CA LYS A 276 22.89 17.55 5.08
C LYS A 276 23.01 18.38 3.80
N PHE A 277 22.73 19.68 3.84
CA PHE A 277 22.65 20.53 2.65
C PHE A 277 23.73 21.62 2.59
N LYS A 278 24.91 21.38 3.16
CA LYS A 278 26.03 22.33 3.03
C LYS A 278 26.46 22.46 1.57
N SER A 279 25.98 23.51 0.91
CA SER A 279 26.42 23.91 -0.41
C SER A 279 27.89 24.36 -0.32
N GLU A 280 28.75 23.78 -1.16
CA GLU A 280 30.09 24.33 -1.40
C GLU A 280 30.02 25.63 -2.22
N GLU A 281 28.94 25.83 -2.98
CA GLU A 281 28.69 27.02 -3.79
C GLU A 281 28.11 28.13 -2.91
N ILE A 282 28.85 29.23 -2.78
CA ILE A 282 28.43 30.46 -2.09
C ILE A 282 27.61 31.29 -3.09
N PRO A 283 26.33 31.60 -2.80
CA PRO A 283 25.56 32.49 -3.66
C PRO A 283 26.22 33.87 -3.72
N ASP A 284 26.31 34.44 -4.92
CA ASP A 284 26.87 35.77 -5.18
C ASP A 284 26.00 36.93 -4.64
N GLY A 285 24.87 36.61 -4.00
CA GLY A 285 23.90 37.57 -3.45
C GLY A 285 22.94 38.17 -4.48
N MET A 286 23.07 37.83 -5.76
CA MET A 286 22.22 38.34 -6.86
C MET A 286 21.48 37.22 -7.60
N THR A 287 22.11 36.05 -7.73
CA THR A 287 21.57 34.87 -8.42
C THR A 287 20.63 34.11 -7.50
N GLN A 288 19.45 33.77 -8.00
CA GLN A 288 18.48 32.98 -7.23
C GLN A 288 18.94 31.54 -7.04
N ASN A 289 18.61 30.95 -5.89
CA ASN A 289 18.95 29.56 -5.55
C ASN A 289 18.48 28.56 -6.61
N GLY A 290 17.28 28.78 -7.17
CA GLY A 290 16.76 27.98 -8.29
C GLY A 290 17.75 27.96 -9.46
N THR A 291 18.19 29.14 -9.90
CA THR A 291 19.14 29.32 -11.01
C THR A 291 20.52 28.70 -10.72
N ILE A 292 21.04 28.82 -9.50
CA ILE A 292 22.28 28.14 -9.10
C ILE A 292 22.15 26.63 -9.33
N SER A 293 21.04 26.04 -8.87
CA SER A 293 20.84 24.60 -9.02
C SER A 293 20.65 24.17 -10.49
N VAL A 294 20.07 25.04 -11.33
CA VAL A 294 19.94 24.78 -12.78
C VAL A 294 21.29 24.85 -13.48
N ASN A 295 22.13 25.83 -13.14
CA ASN A 295 23.50 25.90 -13.64
C ASN A 295 24.31 24.67 -13.23
N ARG A 296 24.14 24.19 -11.99
CA ARG A 296 24.77 22.98 -11.50
C ARG A 296 24.32 21.75 -12.28
N ILE A 297 23.02 21.57 -12.46
CA ILE A 297 22.47 20.51 -13.33
C ILE A 297 23.07 20.64 -14.73
N ALA A 298 23.10 21.84 -15.29
CA ALA A 298 23.57 22.06 -16.64
C ALA A 298 25.04 21.64 -16.81
N LYS A 299 25.88 21.92 -15.82
CA LYS A 299 27.27 21.48 -15.75
C LYS A 299 27.38 19.96 -15.65
N LEU A 300 26.70 19.34 -14.67
CA LEU A 300 26.72 17.89 -14.46
C LEU A 300 26.21 17.12 -15.69
N SER A 301 25.19 17.65 -16.37
CA SER A 301 24.67 17.06 -17.62
C SER A 301 25.68 17.10 -18.74
N GLN A 302 26.40 18.22 -18.91
CA GLN A 302 27.46 18.33 -19.93
C GLN A 302 28.62 17.38 -19.63
N GLU A 303 29.02 17.25 -18.37
CA GLU A 303 30.05 16.30 -17.95
C GLU A 303 29.60 14.84 -18.18
N ALA A 304 28.36 14.51 -17.82
CA ALA A 304 27.78 13.20 -18.07
C ALA A 304 27.65 12.88 -19.57
N ALA A 305 27.36 13.89 -20.40
CA ALA A 305 27.25 13.76 -21.85
C ALA A 305 28.55 13.31 -22.50
N LEU A 306 29.72 13.59 -21.91
CA LEU A 306 31.03 13.11 -22.40
C LEU A 306 31.11 11.57 -22.48
N SER A 307 30.27 10.86 -21.71
CA SER A 307 30.18 9.39 -21.76
C SER A 307 29.31 8.86 -22.91
N ASN A 308 28.74 9.75 -23.73
CA ASN A 308 27.79 9.49 -24.81
C ASN A 308 26.58 8.64 -24.36
N PRO A 309 25.82 9.05 -23.33
CA PRO A 309 24.61 8.36 -22.94
C PRO A 309 23.55 8.45 -24.05
N SER A 310 22.65 7.47 -24.13
CA SER A 310 21.47 7.58 -25.00
C SER A 310 20.41 8.51 -24.41
N LEU A 311 20.33 8.55 -23.08
CA LEU A 311 19.34 9.28 -22.32
C LEU A 311 19.99 9.87 -21.06
N ILE A 312 19.70 11.12 -20.75
CA ILE A 312 19.99 11.73 -19.45
C ILE A 312 18.68 11.87 -18.68
N VAL A 313 18.61 11.28 -17.50
CA VAL A 313 17.43 11.31 -16.62
C VAL A 313 17.70 12.28 -15.49
N TYR A 314 16.68 13.08 -15.17
CA TYR A 314 16.73 14.06 -14.10
C TYR A 314 15.76 13.69 -12.97
N PRO A 315 15.95 14.22 -11.75
CA PRO A 315 15.03 14.00 -10.64
C PRO A 315 13.68 14.70 -10.90
N GLU A 316 12.72 14.46 -10.02
CA GLU A 316 11.42 15.14 -10.02
C GLU A 316 11.60 16.66 -9.85
N SER A 317 10.80 17.46 -10.56
CA SER A 317 10.69 18.92 -10.39
C SER A 317 12.02 19.70 -10.43
N VAL A 318 12.84 19.48 -11.48
CA VAL A 318 14.16 20.13 -11.65
C VAL A 318 14.14 21.64 -11.44
N THR A 319 13.18 22.33 -12.04
CA THR A 319 13.03 23.79 -11.95
C THR A 319 11.71 24.26 -11.32
N MET A 320 10.75 23.37 -11.05
CA MET A 320 9.32 23.67 -10.84
C MET A 320 8.65 24.47 -11.99
N ASP A 321 9.42 25.22 -12.76
CA ASP A 321 9.04 25.88 -14.01
C ASP A 321 8.80 24.85 -15.11
N SER A 322 7.76 25.06 -15.91
CA SER A 322 7.37 24.13 -16.98
C SER A 322 8.21 24.32 -18.25
N TYR A 323 9.12 23.39 -18.51
CA TYR A 323 9.99 23.44 -19.69
C TYR A 323 9.20 23.54 -21.00
N GLY A 324 8.34 22.56 -21.31
CA GLY A 324 7.55 22.55 -22.55
C GLY A 324 6.69 23.81 -22.75
N PHE A 325 6.07 24.30 -21.68
CA PHE A 325 5.22 25.50 -21.73
C PHE A 325 6.02 26.77 -22.09
N TYR A 326 7.20 26.96 -21.48
CA TYR A 326 8.03 28.13 -21.74
C TYR A 326 8.74 28.04 -23.09
N ILE A 327 9.18 26.85 -23.52
CA ILE A 327 9.73 26.62 -24.87
C ILE A 327 8.70 27.00 -25.93
N ALA A 328 7.45 26.53 -25.81
CA ALA A 328 6.42 26.81 -26.81
C ALA A 328 6.15 28.31 -27.01
N ARG A 329 6.35 29.13 -25.98
CA ARG A 329 6.06 30.57 -25.98
C ARG A 329 7.27 31.46 -26.27
N ASN A 330 8.47 30.99 -25.97
CA ASN A 330 9.69 31.82 -25.98
C ASN A 330 10.82 31.20 -26.84
N ARG A 331 10.51 30.25 -27.73
CA ARG A 331 11.52 29.53 -28.51
C ARG A 331 12.47 30.47 -29.26
N GLU A 332 11.94 31.46 -29.96
CA GLU A 332 12.75 32.41 -30.72
C GLU A 332 13.76 33.12 -29.82
N LEU A 333 13.33 33.55 -28.63
CA LEU A 333 14.19 34.19 -27.63
C LEU A 333 15.36 33.28 -27.21
N TYR A 334 15.11 31.98 -27.05
CA TYR A 334 16.14 31.02 -26.67
C TYR A 334 17.10 30.70 -27.82
N GLU A 335 16.64 30.77 -29.07
CA GLU A 335 17.48 30.56 -30.25
C GLU A 335 18.43 31.76 -30.51
N TYR A 336 18.00 32.99 -30.23
CA TYR A 336 18.87 34.18 -30.30
C TYR A 336 19.79 34.33 -29.07
N GLY A 337 19.45 33.68 -27.96
CA GLY A 337 20.18 33.77 -26.70
C GLY A 337 19.63 34.84 -25.76
N LEU A 338 19.92 34.67 -24.47
CA LEU A 338 19.50 35.59 -23.41
C LEU A 338 20.73 36.19 -22.71
N ALA A 339 20.70 37.51 -22.48
CA ALA A 339 21.69 38.17 -21.64
C ALA A 339 21.53 37.71 -20.18
N SER A 340 22.64 37.52 -19.47
CA SER A 340 22.65 37.21 -18.04
C SER A 340 21.90 38.32 -17.26
N ASN A 341 21.01 37.93 -16.34
CA ASN A 341 20.13 38.79 -15.51
C ASN A 341 18.77 39.18 -16.11
N SER A 342 18.10 38.31 -16.87
CA SER A 342 16.70 38.56 -17.20
C SER A 342 15.84 38.61 -15.92
N THR A 343 14.96 39.61 -15.82
CA THR A 343 14.05 39.86 -14.68
C THR A 343 13.09 38.70 -14.36
N TYR A 344 13.01 37.67 -15.23
CA TYR A 344 12.11 36.52 -15.10
C TYR A 344 12.91 35.21 -14.95
N PRO A 345 13.11 34.73 -13.72
CA PRO A 345 13.91 33.53 -13.42
C PRO A 345 13.46 32.27 -14.15
N ALA A 346 12.14 32.07 -14.31
CA ALA A 346 11.60 30.91 -14.99
C ALA A 346 12.00 30.84 -16.48
N ILE A 347 11.99 31.99 -17.16
CA ILE A 347 12.41 32.11 -18.56
C ILE A 347 13.92 31.84 -18.66
N TYR A 348 14.71 32.41 -17.75
CA TYR A 348 16.16 32.23 -17.72
C TYR A 348 16.58 30.78 -17.42
N ASN A 349 15.96 30.16 -16.41
CA ASN A 349 16.20 28.77 -16.05
C ASN A 349 15.86 27.83 -17.21
N THR A 350 14.73 28.08 -17.88
CA THR A 350 14.35 27.33 -19.08
C THR A 350 15.39 27.49 -20.19
N PHE A 351 15.93 28.70 -20.39
CA PHE A 351 16.99 28.93 -21.36
C PHE A 351 18.27 28.15 -21.04
N ILE A 352 18.71 28.16 -19.78
CA ILE A 352 19.89 27.38 -19.36
C ILE A 352 19.68 25.89 -19.65
N LEU A 353 18.49 25.36 -19.35
CA LEU A 353 18.13 23.97 -19.65
C LEU A 353 18.11 23.71 -21.16
N TYR A 354 17.51 24.60 -21.96
CA TYR A 354 17.46 24.49 -23.42
C TYR A 354 18.86 24.48 -24.04
N ASP A 355 19.71 25.43 -23.64
CA ASP A 355 21.09 25.52 -24.11
C ASP A 355 21.90 24.28 -23.72
N MET A 356 21.75 23.81 -22.48
CA MET A 356 22.38 22.56 -22.04
C MET A 356 21.91 21.36 -22.87
N ILE A 357 20.60 21.19 -23.07
CA ILE A 357 20.04 20.07 -23.84
C ILE A 357 20.69 20.02 -25.23
N LYS A 358 20.75 21.17 -25.91
CA LYS A 358 21.43 21.27 -27.21
C LYS A 358 22.92 20.95 -27.13
N LYS A 359 23.63 21.40 -26.09
CA LYS A 359 25.07 21.11 -25.93
C LYS A 359 25.36 19.64 -25.67
N THR A 360 24.49 18.93 -24.96
CA THR A 360 24.72 17.50 -24.65
C THR A 360 24.51 16.56 -25.83
N GLN A 361 23.82 17.01 -26.90
CA GLN A 361 23.59 16.24 -28.13
C GLN A 361 23.00 14.83 -27.88
N THR A 362 22.09 14.73 -26.90
CA THR A 362 21.42 13.48 -26.54
C THR A 362 19.96 13.72 -26.13
N TYR A 363 19.25 12.65 -25.74
CA TYR A 363 17.86 12.75 -25.30
C TYR A 363 17.78 12.92 -23.79
N HIS A 364 16.68 13.50 -23.32
CA HIS A 364 16.49 13.84 -21.92
C HIS A 364 15.14 13.38 -21.40
N LEU A 365 15.10 12.88 -20.17
CA LEU A 365 13.87 12.67 -19.40
C LEU A 365 13.86 13.63 -18.23
N LEU A 366 13.22 14.78 -18.42
CA LEU A 366 13.24 15.89 -17.49
C LEU A 366 12.01 15.84 -16.57
N GLY A 367 12.22 15.72 -15.25
CA GLY A 367 11.15 15.93 -14.28
C GLY A 367 10.81 17.42 -14.18
N THR A 368 9.56 17.77 -14.47
CA THR A 368 9.11 19.16 -14.64
C THR A 368 7.63 19.30 -14.31
N THR A 369 7.20 20.52 -13.99
CA THR A 369 5.77 20.83 -14.03
C THR A 369 5.29 20.83 -15.47
N ILE A 370 4.13 20.22 -15.73
CA ILE A 370 3.44 20.32 -17.02
C ILE A 370 2.26 21.27 -16.84
N ILE A 371 2.22 22.33 -17.66
CA ILE A 371 1.13 23.31 -17.68
C ILE A 371 0.31 23.11 -18.95
N LYS A 372 -0.99 22.94 -18.80
CA LYS A 372 -1.95 22.83 -19.91
C LYS A 372 -2.98 23.94 -19.83
N GLU A 373 -3.41 24.44 -20.97
CA GLU A 373 -4.54 25.36 -21.03
C GLU A 373 -5.82 24.63 -20.64
N ASN A 374 -6.63 25.28 -19.81
CA ASN A 374 -7.91 24.74 -19.38
C ASN A 374 -8.93 24.93 -20.52
N THR A 375 -9.47 23.83 -21.02
CA THR A 375 -10.46 23.86 -22.11
C THR A 375 -11.87 24.24 -21.63
N ASN A 376 -12.09 24.37 -20.32
CA ASN A 376 -13.36 24.83 -19.76
C ASN A 376 -13.38 26.36 -19.69
N GLU A 377 -14.19 26.99 -20.53
CA GLU A 377 -14.33 28.46 -20.62
C GLU A 377 -14.77 29.11 -19.30
N ASN A 378 -15.42 28.35 -18.41
CA ASN A 378 -15.88 28.84 -17.11
C ASN A 378 -14.90 28.54 -15.96
N ALA A 379 -13.70 28.01 -16.25
CA ALA A 379 -12.73 27.70 -15.21
C ALA A 379 -12.16 28.98 -14.59
N TYR A 380 -12.08 29.01 -13.26
CA TYR A 380 -11.45 30.11 -12.52
C TYR A 380 -9.95 30.24 -12.84
N ASN A 381 -9.27 29.11 -13.09
CA ASN A 381 -7.86 29.08 -13.48
C ASN A 381 -7.75 28.69 -14.96
N PRO A 382 -7.15 29.54 -15.81
CA PRO A 382 -6.98 29.24 -17.24
C PRO A 382 -5.96 28.12 -17.49
N PHE A 383 -5.26 27.66 -16.46
CA PHE A 383 -4.27 26.60 -16.58
C PHE A 383 -4.53 25.44 -15.61
N GLU A 384 -4.16 24.25 -16.07
CA GLU A 384 -4.09 23.01 -15.31
C GLU A 384 -2.62 22.65 -15.07
N TYR A 385 -2.30 22.30 -13.83
CA TYR A 385 -0.93 22.05 -13.39
C TYR A 385 -0.76 20.59 -13.00
N TYR A 386 0.28 19.95 -13.53
CA TYR A 386 0.60 18.57 -13.24
C TYR A 386 2.05 18.45 -12.80
N ASN A 387 2.30 17.60 -11.81
CA ASN A 387 3.63 17.04 -11.60
C ASN A 387 3.90 16.03 -12.72
N GLY A 388 4.99 16.20 -13.46
CA GLY A 388 5.21 15.42 -14.67
C GLY A 388 6.67 15.24 -15.06
N MET A 389 6.84 14.63 -16.22
CA MET A 389 8.11 14.50 -16.90
C MET A 389 7.94 14.62 -18.41
N GLU A 390 8.93 15.18 -19.06
CA GLU A 390 8.97 15.39 -20.51
C GLU A 390 10.15 14.62 -21.11
N PHE A 391 9.89 13.87 -22.18
CA PHE A 391 10.92 13.24 -23.01
C PHE A 391 11.30 14.19 -24.13
N ILE A 392 12.55 14.65 -24.13
CA ILE A 392 13.02 15.77 -24.96
C ILE A 392 14.14 15.30 -25.89
N ASP A 393 14.14 15.78 -27.13
CA ASP A 393 15.22 15.53 -28.11
C ASP A 393 16.40 16.51 -27.95
N TYR A 394 17.48 16.26 -28.69
CA TYR A 394 18.69 17.09 -28.68
C TYR A 394 18.50 18.48 -29.34
N ASN A 395 17.34 18.75 -29.95
CA ASN A 395 16.98 20.07 -30.47
C ASN A 395 16.16 20.87 -29.45
N GLY A 396 15.87 20.29 -28.28
CA GLY A 396 15.05 20.89 -27.22
C GLY A 396 13.55 20.70 -27.41
N ASN A 397 13.10 19.85 -28.34
CA ASN A 397 11.68 19.57 -28.57
C ASN A 397 11.16 18.52 -27.59
N VAL A 398 10.01 18.79 -26.97
CA VAL A 398 9.26 17.78 -26.20
C VAL A 398 8.62 16.79 -27.20
N LEU A 399 9.03 15.52 -27.12
CA LEU A 399 8.54 14.44 -27.96
C LEU A 399 7.27 13.80 -27.39
N GLU A 400 7.27 13.57 -26.07
CA GLU A 400 6.15 13.00 -25.34
C GLU A 400 6.27 13.35 -23.86
N GLU A 401 5.17 13.25 -23.11
CA GLU A 401 5.09 13.60 -21.69
C GLU A 401 4.40 12.50 -20.87
N TYR A 402 4.63 12.54 -19.56
CA TYR A 402 3.90 11.77 -18.58
C TYR A 402 3.54 12.65 -17.38
N SER A 403 2.27 12.65 -17.01
CA SER A 403 1.78 13.35 -15.81
C SER A 403 1.47 12.33 -14.72
N LYS A 404 1.90 12.62 -13.49
CA LYS A 404 1.75 11.78 -12.30
C LYS A 404 0.28 11.40 -12.09
N ILE A 405 0.01 10.11 -11.92
CA ILE A 405 -1.32 9.54 -11.74
C ILE A 405 -1.59 9.24 -10.27
N LYS A 406 -0.63 8.67 -9.52
CA LYS A 406 -0.80 8.47 -8.06
C LYS A 406 -0.13 9.60 -7.28
N LEU A 407 -0.94 10.63 -7.03
CA LEU A 407 -0.58 11.78 -6.20
C LEU A 407 -0.48 11.40 -4.71
N VAL A 408 0.45 12.01 -3.99
CA VAL A 408 0.60 11.86 -2.54
C VAL A 408 -0.59 12.49 -1.82
N PRO A 409 -1.38 11.71 -1.05
CA PRO A 409 -2.52 12.25 -0.32
C PRO A 409 -2.10 13.29 0.72
N GLY A 410 -2.73 14.46 0.69
CA GLY A 410 -2.45 15.56 1.62
C GLY A 410 -1.20 16.38 1.31
N GLY A 411 -0.30 15.89 0.44
CA GLY A 411 0.86 16.67 -0.05
C GLY A 411 0.66 17.22 -1.46
N GLU A 412 0.09 16.40 -2.36
CA GLU A 412 -0.11 16.73 -3.78
C GLU A 412 -1.57 16.69 -4.23
N ALA A 413 -2.41 15.98 -3.48
CA ALA A 413 -3.83 15.85 -3.77
C ALA A 413 -4.66 16.01 -2.51
N TYR A 414 -5.74 16.75 -2.66
CA TYR A 414 -6.67 16.97 -1.57
C TYR A 414 -7.64 15.78 -1.49
N PRO A 415 -8.03 15.34 -0.28
CA PRO A 415 -8.97 14.24 -0.14
C PRO A 415 -10.28 14.56 -0.84
N PHE A 416 -10.75 13.66 -1.71
CA PHE A 416 -11.98 13.80 -2.49
C PHE A 416 -11.95 14.92 -3.55
N GLN A 417 -10.78 15.42 -3.96
CA GLN A 417 -10.67 16.47 -4.99
C GLN A 417 -11.32 16.12 -6.34
N ASP A 418 -11.43 14.83 -6.63
CA ASP A 418 -12.01 14.29 -7.87
C ASP A 418 -13.47 13.79 -7.67
N ASN A 419 -14.10 14.03 -6.51
CA ASN A 419 -15.43 13.52 -6.18
C ASN A 419 -16.46 14.67 -6.07
N GLU A 420 -17.12 14.98 -7.19
CA GLU A 420 -18.11 16.06 -7.26
C GLU A 420 -19.30 15.88 -6.30
N PHE A 421 -19.71 14.63 -6.04
CA PHE A 421 -20.83 14.35 -5.15
C PHE A 421 -20.51 14.82 -3.72
N LEU A 422 -19.36 14.43 -3.18
CA LEU A 422 -18.93 14.81 -1.83
C LEU A 422 -18.64 16.31 -1.73
N LEU A 423 -18.07 16.92 -2.78
CA LEU A 423 -17.77 18.35 -2.82
C LEU A 423 -19.03 19.23 -2.82
N ASN A 424 -20.15 18.73 -3.33
CA ASN A 424 -21.38 19.52 -3.51
C ASN A 424 -22.52 19.16 -2.54
N THR A 425 -22.40 18.08 -1.76
CA THR A 425 -23.48 17.57 -0.91
C THR A 425 -23.28 17.93 0.57
N PHE A 426 -24.33 18.45 1.23
CA PHE A 426 -24.34 18.71 2.66
C PHE A 426 -24.46 17.38 3.46
N PRO A 427 -23.74 17.19 4.59
CA PRO A 427 -22.82 18.14 5.26
C PRO A 427 -21.37 18.07 4.76
N PHE A 428 -21.05 17.15 3.85
CA PHE A 428 -19.69 16.87 3.38
C PHE A 428 -18.99 18.10 2.82
N LYS A 429 -19.69 18.93 2.04
CA LYS A 429 -19.17 20.19 1.49
C LYS A 429 -18.50 21.07 2.55
N ASN A 430 -19.15 21.27 3.70
CA ASN A 430 -18.63 22.14 4.75
C ASN A 430 -17.41 21.52 5.45
N ILE A 431 -17.45 20.21 5.69
CA ILE A 431 -16.35 19.45 6.31
C ILE A 431 -15.12 19.46 5.39
N ILE A 432 -15.32 19.21 4.09
CA ILE A 432 -14.26 19.17 3.10
C ILE A 432 -13.66 20.57 2.90
N ASN A 433 -14.47 21.62 2.84
CA ASN A 433 -13.96 22.99 2.76
C ASN A 433 -13.11 23.37 3.98
N PHE A 434 -13.56 23.02 5.20
CA PHE A 434 -12.76 23.24 6.41
C PHE A 434 -11.43 22.48 6.36
N MET A 435 -11.46 21.23 5.90
CA MET A 435 -10.28 20.39 5.76
C MET A 435 -9.31 20.96 4.70
N TYR A 436 -9.82 21.44 3.56
CA TYR A 436 -9.02 22.06 2.50
C TYR A 436 -8.32 23.31 3.01
N GLN A 437 -8.98 24.15 3.80
CA GLN A 437 -8.35 25.29 4.45
C GLN A 437 -7.18 24.88 5.38
N GLN A 438 -7.23 23.70 6.01
CA GLN A 438 -6.10 23.22 6.80
C GLN A 438 -4.94 22.72 5.92
N PHE A 439 -5.25 22.07 4.79
CA PHE A 439 -4.24 21.64 3.82
C PHE A 439 -3.55 22.85 3.17
N ASP A 440 -4.31 23.88 2.80
CA ASP A 440 -3.76 25.14 2.28
C ASP A 440 -2.79 25.77 3.30
N LYS A 441 -3.19 25.84 4.58
CA LYS A 441 -2.34 26.35 5.67
C LYS A 441 -1.09 25.50 5.90
N ALA A 442 -1.14 24.21 5.59
CA ALA A 442 -0.01 23.28 5.73
C ALA A 442 0.90 23.25 4.50
N GLY A 443 0.65 24.09 3.49
CA GLY A 443 1.48 24.17 2.28
C GLY A 443 1.25 23.04 1.28
N ALA A 444 0.13 22.32 1.37
CA ALA A 444 -0.20 21.27 0.42
C ALA A 444 -0.37 21.83 -1.00
N SER A 445 0.16 21.12 -2.00
CA SER A 445 -0.09 21.45 -3.40
C SER A 445 -1.34 20.72 -3.90
N LYS A 446 -2.10 21.38 -4.78
CA LYS A 446 -3.29 20.77 -5.42
C LYS A 446 -3.00 20.53 -6.90
N TRP A 447 -2.33 19.41 -7.19
CA TRP A 447 -2.01 19.00 -8.56
C TRP A 447 -3.20 18.33 -9.25
N ASN A 448 -3.29 18.51 -10.57
CA ASN A 448 -4.17 17.73 -11.41
C ASN A 448 -3.59 16.32 -11.62
N ARG A 449 -4.49 15.34 -11.81
CA ARG A 449 -4.12 13.93 -11.96
C ARG A 449 -3.93 13.55 -13.43
N GLY A 450 -2.81 12.90 -13.73
CA GLY A 450 -2.56 12.28 -15.02
C GLY A 450 -3.56 11.15 -15.35
N LYS A 451 -3.77 10.91 -16.64
CA LYS A 451 -4.75 9.92 -17.14
C LYS A 451 -4.13 8.81 -18.00
N LYS A 452 -2.89 8.98 -18.47
CA LYS A 452 -2.22 8.07 -19.43
C LYS A 452 -0.97 7.47 -18.80
N LYS A 453 -0.85 6.14 -18.82
CA LYS A 453 0.41 5.43 -18.52
C LYS A 453 1.28 5.44 -19.78
N THR A 454 2.33 6.24 -19.77
CA THR A 454 3.16 6.49 -20.97
C THR A 454 4.33 5.49 -21.06
N VAL A 455 4.50 4.89 -22.24
CA VAL A 455 5.70 4.13 -22.63
C VAL A 455 6.39 4.93 -23.73
N PHE A 456 7.53 5.51 -23.38
CA PHE A 456 8.30 6.35 -24.29
C PHE A 456 9.05 5.49 -25.30
N ASN A 457 8.97 5.87 -26.57
CA ASN A 457 9.71 5.22 -27.66
C ASN A 457 11.01 5.99 -27.91
N HIS A 458 12.14 5.42 -27.53
CA HIS A 458 13.43 6.04 -27.79
C HIS A 458 13.87 5.80 -29.25
N PRO A 459 14.32 6.84 -29.98
CA PRO A 459 14.80 6.68 -31.36
C PRO A 459 15.99 5.73 -31.58
N LYS A 460 16.65 5.24 -30.50
CA LYS A 460 17.68 4.19 -30.57
C LYS A 460 17.10 2.77 -30.60
N GLY A 461 15.78 2.64 -30.76
CA GLY A 461 15.07 1.38 -30.93
C GLY A 461 14.87 0.62 -29.62
N TYR A 462 14.51 1.32 -28.54
CA TYR A 462 14.10 0.72 -27.28
C TYR A 462 13.00 1.55 -26.61
N THR A 463 12.26 0.95 -25.69
CA THR A 463 11.19 1.60 -24.95
C THR A 463 11.52 1.71 -23.47
N PHE A 464 11.02 2.76 -22.82
CA PHE A 464 11.18 2.94 -21.39
C PHE A 464 9.97 3.67 -20.80
N SER A 465 9.79 3.59 -19.49
CA SER A 465 8.78 4.37 -18.77
C SER A 465 9.39 5.03 -17.56
N GLY A 466 8.86 6.21 -17.23
CA GLY A 466 9.17 6.89 -15.99
C GLY A 466 8.07 6.72 -14.95
N LEU A 467 8.46 6.72 -13.68
CA LEU A 467 7.61 6.67 -12.51
C LEU A 467 7.99 7.84 -11.61
N ILE A 468 7.01 8.56 -11.07
CA ILE A 468 7.29 9.74 -10.26
C ILE A 468 7.10 9.41 -8.79
N CYS A 469 8.19 9.41 -8.04
CA CYS A 469 8.23 9.33 -6.58
C CYS A 469 7.34 8.19 -6.05
N TYR A 470 6.30 8.56 -5.30
CA TYR A 470 5.33 7.70 -4.62
C TYR A 470 4.72 6.60 -5.50
N GLU A 471 4.64 6.80 -6.81
CA GLU A 471 4.13 5.83 -7.77
C GLU A 471 4.89 4.51 -7.77
N SER A 472 6.20 4.56 -7.51
CA SER A 472 7.07 3.38 -7.50
C SER A 472 6.72 2.38 -6.37
N ALA A 473 6.04 2.85 -5.32
CA ALA A 473 5.63 2.04 -4.19
C ALA A 473 4.48 1.07 -4.51
N PHE A 474 3.77 1.25 -5.63
CA PHE A 474 2.59 0.48 -6.03
C PHE A 474 2.89 -0.51 -7.15
N GLY A 475 3.08 -1.79 -6.81
CA GLY A 475 3.50 -2.82 -7.78
C GLY A 475 2.46 -3.07 -8.86
N ASP A 476 1.19 -3.05 -8.48
CA ASP A 476 0.03 -3.16 -9.37
C ASP A 476 -0.05 -2.03 -10.40
N PHE A 477 0.44 -0.85 -10.04
CA PHE A 477 0.51 0.30 -10.94
C PHE A 477 1.73 0.23 -11.85
N VAL A 478 2.91 -0.06 -11.28
CA VAL A 478 4.17 -0.13 -12.04
C VAL A 478 4.15 -1.23 -13.08
N ARG A 479 3.56 -2.39 -12.78
CA ARG A 479 3.53 -3.52 -13.72
C ARG A 479 2.88 -3.17 -15.06
N ASP A 480 1.92 -2.24 -15.08
CA ASP A 480 1.16 -1.94 -16.29
C ASP A 480 2.03 -1.21 -17.33
N PHE A 481 3.02 -0.41 -16.90
CA PHE A 481 3.99 0.20 -17.82
C PHE A 481 4.83 -0.87 -18.52
N VAL A 482 5.21 -1.91 -17.79
CA VAL A 482 5.99 -3.04 -18.32
C VAL A 482 5.14 -3.94 -19.20
N TYR A 483 3.90 -4.20 -18.79
CA TYR A 483 2.91 -4.93 -19.60
C TYR A 483 2.66 -4.21 -20.93
N ASN A 484 2.64 -2.87 -20.92
CA ASN A 484 2.51 -2.02 -22.11
C ASN A 484 3.80 -1.89 -22.94
N GLY A 485 4.88 -2.59 -22.56
CA GLY A 485 6.06 -2.76 -23.39
C GLY A 485 7.30 -1.99 -22.94
N ALA A 486 7.34 -1.36 -21.77
CA ALA A 486 8.56 -0.72 -21.27
C ALA A 486 9.69 -1.75 -21.06
N GLN A 487 10.86 -1.51 -21.65
CA GLN A 487 12.05 -2.37 -21.51
C GLN A 487 13.00 -1.92 -20.39
N ILE A 488 12.80 -0.70 -19.89
CA ILE A 488 13.53 -0.07 -18.77
C ILE A 488 12.52 0.72 -17.93
N LEU A 489 12.74 0.79 -16.62
CA LEU A 489 12.02 1.70 -15.72
C LEU A 489 12.97 2.78 -15.18
N ALA A 490 12.50 4.02 -15.15
CA ALA A 490 13.17 5.14 -14.49
C ALA A 490 12.28 5.68 -13.38
N VAL A 491 12.71 5.58 -12.12
CA VAL A 491 12.06 6.25 -11.00
C VAL A 491 12.74 7.61 -10.84
N ILE A 492 11.99 8.70 -10.93
CA ILE A 492 12.48 10.04 -10.62
C ILE A 492 11.80 10.50 -9.35
N THR A 493 12.54 11.04 -8.40
CA THR A 493 11.96 11.38 -7.09
C THR A 493 12.59 12.60 -6.45
N GLU A 494 11.76 13.38 -5.78
CA GLU A 494 12.13 14.36 -4.78
C GLU A 494 11.89 13.73 -3.40
N ASP A 495 12.89 13.06 -2.83
CA ASP A 495 12.78 12.48 -1.48
C ASP A 495 13.33 13.41 -0.38
N ALA A 496 13.96 14.51 -0.80
CA ALA A 496 14.75 15.37 0.08
C ALA A 496 13.88 16.17 1.05
N TRP A 497 12.58 16.32 0.77
CA TRP A 497 11.59 16.97 1.64
C TRP A 497 11.58 16.38 3.06
N SER A 498 11.92 15.10 3.22
CA SER A 498 11.90 14.42 4.51
C SER A 498 13.13 14.67 5.39
N TYR A 499 14.26 15.13 4.84
CA TYR A 499 15.58 15.26 5.52
C TYR A 499 16.08 14.00 6.28
N SER A 500 15.47 12.84 6.07
CA SER A 500 15.80 11.59 6.77
C SER A 500 16.58 10.68 5.84
N ASP A 501 17.56 9.92 6.34
CA ASP A 501 18.25 8.93 5.50
C ASP A 501 17.39 7.66 5.34
N GLU A 502 16.62 7.37 6.40
CA GLU A 502 15.73 6.24 6.50
C GLU A 502 14.63 6.31 5.45
N SER A 503 14.02 7.48 5.22
CA SER A 503 13.02 7.68 4.16
C SER A 503 13.59 7.41 2.77
N LEU A 504 14.79 7.93 2.46
CA LEU A 504 15.47 7.74 1.16
C LEU A 504 15.73 6.26 0.92
N VAL A 505 16.29 5.58 1.92
CA VAL A 505 16.59 4.14 1.83
C VAL A 505 15.31 3.31 1.77
N GLN A 506 14.28 3.71 2.53
CA GLN A 506 12.97 3.06 2.50
C GLN A 506 12.35 3.08 1.11
N HIS A 507 12.37 4.24 0.45
CA HIS A 507 11.82 4.39 -0.89
C HIS A 507 12.69 3.67 -1.94
N PHE A 508 14.01 3.76 -1.84
CA PHE A 508 14.93 3.11 -2.77
C PHE A 508 14.77 1.59 -2.81
N TYR A 509 14.65 0.92 -1.66
CA TYR A 509 14.48 -0.55 -1.68
C TYR A 509 13.14 -0.97 -2.31
N MET A 510 12.11 -0.10 -2.35
CA MET A 510 10.86 -0.45 -3.04
C MET A 510 11.13 -0.68 -4.53
N SER A 511 12.07 0.08 -5.09
CA SER A 511 12.51 -0.07 -6.49
C SER A 511 13.20 -1.42 -6.74
N VAL A 512 13.80 -2.06 -5.73
CA VAL A 512 14.36 -3.42 -5.84
C VAL A 512 13.25 -4.42 -6.19
N PHE A 513 12.11 -4.34 -5.51
CA PHE A 513 10.97 -5.21 -5.79
C PHE A 513 10.36 -4.90 -7.16
N ARG A 514 10.23 -3.62 -7.54
CA ARG A 514 9.75 -3.24 -8.87
C ARG A 514 10.61 -3.82 -10.00
N ALA A 515 11.93 -3.84 -9.82
CA ALA A 515 12.86 -4.44 -10.77
C ALA A 515 12.68 -5.96 -10.88
N ILE A 516 12.53 -6.68 -9.76
CA ILE A 516 12.36 -8.14 -9.74
C ILE A 516 11.00 -8.56 -10.30
N GLU A 517 9.93 -7.95 -9.81
CA GLU A 517 8.54 -8.22 -10.19
C GLU A 517 8.36 -8.15 -11.70
N ASN A 518 9.10 -7.25 -12.36
CA ASN A 518 8.97 -6.98 -13.79
C ASN A 518 10.15 -7.47 -14.63
N ARG A 519 11.24 -7.96 -14.01
CA ARG A 519 12.51 -8.29 -14.68
C ARG A 519 12.99 -7.16 -15.58
N ARG A 520 13.07 -5.95 -15.03
CA ARG A 520 13.62 -4.77 -15.70
C ARG A 520 14.81 -4.25 -14.93
N ASP A 521 15.86 -3.87 -15.65
CA ASP A 521 16.80 -2.95 -15.04
C ASP A 521 16.05 -1.64 -14.76
N LEU A 522 16.31 -1.07 -13.59
CA LEU A 522 15.65 0.11 -13.09
C LEU A 522 16.71 1.11 -12.66
N VAL A 523 16.56 2.35 -13.10
CA VAL A 523 17.33 3.49 -12.58
C VAL A 523 16.46 4.30 -11.63
N HIS A 524 16.96 4.57 -10.43
CA HIS A 524 16.29 5.40 -9.45
C HIS A 524 17.10 6.69 -9.33
N ASN A 525 16.48 7.85 -9.56
CA ASN A 525 17.14 9.13 -9.59
C ASN A 525 16.50 10.07 -8.58
N GLY A 526 17.15 10.22 -7.43
CA GLY A 526 16.72 11.12 -6.36
C GLY A 526 17.35 12.50 -6.53
N ASN A 527 16.64 13.57 -6.19
CA ASN A 527 17.25 14.91 -6.15
C ASN A 527 18.37 14.98 -5.12
N SER A 528 18.06 14.73 -3.85
CA SER A 528 19.05 14.52 -2.78
C SER A 528 18.92 13.13 -2.16
N GLY A 529 18.08 12.27 -2.74
CA GLY A 529 17.82 10.89 -2.34
C GLY A 529 18.84 9.90 -2.91
N VAL A 530 18.56 8.61 -2.78
CA VAL A 530 19.45 7.58 -3.34
C VAL A 530 19.35 7.58 -4.87
N THR A 531 20.42 7.93 -5.56
CA THR A 531 20.53 7.72 -7.01
C THR A 531 21.31 6.46 -7.32
N GLY A 532 20.75 5.56 -8.14
CA GLY A 532 21.33 4.25 -8.37
C GLY A 532 20.76 3.42 -9.52
N HIS A 533 21.50 2.37 -9.89
CA HIS A 533 21.14 1.37 -10.89
C HIS A 533 20.86 0.03 -10.22
N ILE A 534 19.66 -0.49 -10.43
CA ILE A 534 19.19 -1.78 -9.94
C ILE A 534 18.99 -2.72 -11.15
N SER A 535 19.54 -3.93 -11.06
CA SER A 535 19.38 -4.95 -12.10
C SER A 535 17.99 -5.59 -12.09
N SER A 536 17.63 -6.27 -13.18
CA SER A 536 16.42 -7.12 -13.27
C SER A 536 16.30 -8.25 -12.24
N SER A 537 17.36 -8.52 -11.47
CA SER A 537 17.35 -9.49 -10.36
C SER A 537 17.23 -8.84 -8.98
N GLY A 538 17.17 -7.51 -8.91
CA GLY A 538 17.14 -6.73 -7.68
C GLY A 538 18.52 -6.44 -7.09
N LYS A 539 19.61 -6.93 -7.71
CA LYS A 539 20.97 -6.55 -7.30
C LYS A 539 21.19 -5.07 -7.57
N ILE A 540 21.57 -4.32 -6.54
CA ILE A 540 22.06 -2.94 -6.65
C ILE A 540 23.44 -2.99 -7.31
N ILE A 541 23.56 -2.40 -8.50
CA ILE A 541 24.79 -2.40 -9.30
C ILE A 541 25.72 -1.27 -8.86
N SER A 542 25.17 -0.08 -8.67
CA SER A 542 25.91 1.12 -8.28
C SER A 542 24.96 2.18 -7.73
N THR A 543 25.46 2.99 -6.81
CA THR A 543 24.79 4.16 -6.23
C THR A 543 25.79 5.29 -6.04
N ILE A 544 25.34 6.53 -6.06
CA ILE A 544 26.13 7.69 -5.60
C ILE A 544 25.68 8.12 -4.19
N PRO A 545 26.54 8.81 -3.42
CA PRO A 545 26.16 9.32 -2.11
C PRO A 545 24.97 10.28 -2.23
N PHE A 546 23.93 10.07 -1.42
CA PHE A 546 22.81 10.99 -1.31
C PHE A 546 23.23 12.28 -0.56
N TRP A 547 22.44 13.36 -0.64
CA TRP A 547 22.77 14.72 -0.17
C TRP A 547 24.00 15.40 -0.80
N LYS A 548 24.55 14.86 -1.90
CA LYS A 548 25.68 15.48 -2.61
C LYS A 548 25.36 15.66 -4.09
N PRO A 549 25.63 16.83 -4.72
CA PRO A 549 25.49 16.94 -6.16
C PRO A 549 26.51 16.04 -6.87
N ASP A 550 26.02 15.21 -7.80
CA ASP A 550 26.87 14.28 -8.55
C ASP A 550 26.11 13.75 -9.78
N TYR A 551 26.78 12.95 -10.60
CA TYR A 551 26.15 12.19 -11.67
C TYR A 551 26.69 10.76 -11.72
N MET A 552 25.92 9.86 -12.34
CA MET A 552 26.40 8.51 -12.63
C MET A 552 25.95 8.01 -13.99
N ILE A 553 26.74 7.12 -14.59
CA ILE A 553 26.42 6.46 -15.84
C ILE A 553 26.01 5.00 -15.56
N ALA A 554 24.74 4.70 -15.76
CA ALA A 554 24.19 3.36 -15.65
C ALA A 554 24.21 2.65 -17.01
N ASN A 555 24.74 1.44 -17.06
CA ASN A 555 24.77 0.64 -18.28
C ASN A 555 23.63 -0.40 -18.23
N VAL A 556 22.46 0.06 -18.66
CA VAL A 556 21.16 -0.56 -18.41
C VAL A 556 20.85 -1.60 -19.48
N SER A 557 20.41 -2.78 -19.06
CA SER A 557 20.11 -3.88 -19.98
C SER A 557 18.64 -3.86 -20.39
N LEU A 558 18.39 -4.00 -21.69
CA LEU A 558 17.03 -4.06 -22.25
C LEU A 558 16.44 -5.45 -22.05
N ASN A 559 15.20 -5.50 -21.57
CA ASN A 559 14.46 -6.75 -21.40
C ASN A 559 12.99 -6.55 -21.77
N ASP A 560 12.42 -7.46 -22.56
CA ASP A 560 11.03 -7.44 -23.01
C ASP A 560 10.19 -8.59 -22.41
N LYS A 561 10.80 -9.49 -21.63
CA LYS A 561 10.10 -10.62 -21.03
C LYS A 561 9.03 -10.16 -20.05
N ILE A 562 7.90 -10.84 -20.07
CA ILE A 562 6.78 -10.62 -19.16
C ILE A 562 6.80 -11.72 -18.09
N THR A 563 6.80 -11.32 -16.82
CA THR A 563 6.73 -12.24 -15.68
C THR A 563 5.28 -12.68 -15.42
N ILE A 564 5.09 -13.67 -14.54
CA ILE A 564 3.74 -14.08 -14.12
C ILE A 564 3.08 -12.92 -13.37
N TYR A 565 3.83 -12.24 -12.49
CA TYR A 565 3.32 -11.06 -11.77
C TYR A 565 2.96 -9.92 -12.72
N THR A 566 3.81 -9.58 -13.70
CA THR A 566 3.48 -8.53 -14.68
C THR A 566 2.23 -8.86 -15.47
N ARG A 567 2.01 -10.14 -15.81
CA ARG A 567 0.86 -10.60 -16.60
C ARG A 567 -0.45 -10.61 -15.81
N PHE A 568 -0.44 -11.08 -14.57
CA PHE A 568 -1.66 -11.34 -13.80
C PHE A 568 -1.84 -10.42 -12.58
N GLY A 569 -0.85 -9.59 -12.27
CA GLY A 569 -0.85 -8.69 -11.12
C GLY A 569 -1.00 -9.44 -9.80
N GLU A 570 -1.88 -8.94 -8.94
CA GLU A 570 -2.10 -9.42 -7.57
C GLU A 570 -2.95 -10.71 -7.51
N TRP A 571 -2.76 -11.64 -8.46
CA TRP A 571 -3.52 -12.90 -8.53
C TRP A 571 -3.43 -13.72 -7.22
N PHE A 572 -2.27 -13.70 -6.57
CA PHE A 572 -2.05 -14.41 -5.31
C PHE A 572 -2.88 -13.78 -4.17
N VAL A 573 -3.06 -12.46 -4.20
CA VAL A 573 -3.93 -11.76 -3.25
C VAL A 573 -5.39 -12.10 -3.50
N TRP A 574 -5.82 -12.18 -4.76
CA TRP A 574 -7.18 -12.62 -5.10
C TRP A 574 -7.45 -14.07 -4.66
N LEU A 575 -6.45 -14.94 -4.73
CA LEU A 575 -6.53 -16.29 -4.16
C LEU A 575 -6.71 -16.24 -2.63
N CYS A 576 -6.00 -15.35 -1.93
CA CYS A 576 -6.21 -15.13 -0.50
C CYS A 576 -7.64 -14.65 -0.21
N PHE A 577 -8.14 -13.67 -0.98
CA PHE A 577 -9.50 -13.15 -0.85
C PHE A 577 -10.55 -14.24 -0.98
N ILE A 578 -10.49 -15.06 -2.03
CA ILE A 578 -11.41 -16.19 -2.24
C ILE A 578 -11.31 -17.17 -1.06
N SER A 579 -10.10 -17.45 -0.58
CA SER A 579 -9.88 -18.35 0.55
C SER A 579 -10.51 -17.84 1.85
N ILE A 580 -10.57 -16.52 2.08
CA ILE A 580 -11.26 -15.92 3.23
C ILE A 580 -12.73 -16.35 3.24
N PHE A 581 -13.45 -16.21 2.12
CA PHE A 581 -14.87 -16.62 2.04
C PHE A 581 -15.07 -18.10 2.30
N VAL A 582 -14.20 -18.94 1.75
CA VAL A 582 -14.24 -20.38 1.97
C VAL A 582 -14.09 -20.70 3.46
N PHE A 583 -13.09 -20.12 4.13
CA PHE A 583 -12.88 -20.34 5.56
C PHE A 583 -13.99 -19.75 6.43
N VAL A 584 -14.52 -18.57 6.08
CA VAL A 584 -15.68 -17.98 6.76
C VAL A 584 -16.88 -18.91 6.64
N PHE A 585 -17.21 -19.39 5.44
CA PHE A 585 -18.30 -20.32 5.20
C PHE A 585 -18.17 -21.58 6.06
N PHE A 586 -17.00 -22.24 6.06
CA PHE A 586 -16.78 -23.42 6.89
C PHE A 586 -16.82 -23.12 8.39
N SER A 587 -16.40 -21.91 8.81
CA SER A 587 -16.44 -21.51 10.22
C SER A 587 -17.87 -21.32 10.74
N ILE A 588 -18.81 -20.89 9.89
CA ILE A 588 -20.23 -20.66 10.26
C ILE A 588 -21.14 -21.82 9.86
N LYS A 589 -20.68 -22.78 9.04
CA LYS A 589 -21.48 -23.91 8.53
C LYS A 589 -22.21 -24.67 9.64
N LYS A 590 -21.53 -24.93 10.77
CA LYS A 590 -22.14 -25.63 11.91
C LYS A 590 -23.27 -24.81 12.54
N ASP A 591 -23.08 -23.51 12.67
CA ASP A 591 -24.07 -22.59 13.23
C ASP A 591 -25.27 -22.47 12.28
N MET A 592 -25.03 -22.38 10.97
CA MET A 592 -26.09 -22.37 9.96
C MET A 592 -26.90 -23.67 9.97
N ILE A 593 -26.26 -24.83 10.15
CA ILE A 593 -26.98 -26.12 10.27
C ILE A 593 -27.84 -26.13 11.53
N LYS A 594 -27.29 -25.69 12.67
CA LYS A 594 -28.04 -25.59 13.93
C LYS A 594 -29.22 -24.64 13.82
N LEU A 595 -29.01 -23.45 13.25
CA LEU A 595 -30.05 -22.45 13.01
C LEU A 595 -31.13 -23.01 12.09
N ARG A 596 -30.75 -23.75 11.04
CA ARG A 596 -31.71 -24.41 10.13
C ARG A 596 -32.55 -25.47 10.85
N VAL A 597 -31.95 -26.25 11.74
CA VAL A 597 -32.67 -27.24 12.56
C VAL A 597 -33.62 -26.53 13.52
N TYR A 598 -33.15 -25.48 14.21
CA TYR A 598 -33.95 -24.69 15.15
C TYR A 598 -35.16 -24.02 14.48
N ILE A 599 -34.96 -23.40 13.30
CA ILE A 599 -36.05 -22.81 12.52
C ILE A 599 -37.05 -23.89 12.09
N LYS A 600 -36.58 -25.08 11.68
CA LYS A 600 -37.47 -26.20 11.34
C LYS A 600 -38.33 -26.62 12.53
N GLU A 601 -37.74 -26.77 13.70
CA GLU A 601 -38.47 -27.11 14.93
C GLU A 601 -39.55 -26.06 15.24
N LYS A 602 -39.24 -24.76 15.11
CA LYS A 602 -40.22 -23.68 15.32
C LYS A 602 -41.33 -23.66 14.28
N ILE A 603 -41.03 -23.84 12.99
CA ILE A 603 -42.06 -23.95 11.95
C ILE A 603 -42.99 -25.14 12.22
N SER A 604 -42.44 -26.29 12.60
CA SER A 604 -43.23 -27.46 12.99
C SER A 604 -44.12 -27.17 14.19
N ALA A 605 -43.63 -26.45 15.21
CA ALA A 605 -44.42 -26.05 16.37
C ALA A 605 -45.56 -25.07 16.01
N VAL A 606 -45.30 -24.08 15.14
CA VAL A 606 -46.32 -23.14 14.64
C VAL A 606 -47.42 -23.88 13.87
N LYS A 607 -47.06 -24.83 13.01
CA LYS A 607 -48.02 -25.67 12.29
C LYS A 607 -48.88 -26.49 13.23
N LEU A 608 -48.27 -27.10 14.24
CA LEU A 608 -48.97 -27.91 15.24
C LEU A 608 -49.94 -27.05 16.07
N LYS A 609 -49.53 -25.83 16.42
CA LYS A 609 -50.41 -24.84 17.07
C LYS A 609 -51.57 -24.42 16.17
N LYS A 610 -51.31 -24.14 14.88
CA LYS A 610 -52.35 -23.84 13.88
C LYS A 610 -53.34 -24.98 13.72
N SER A 611 -52.88 -26.22 13.55
CA SER A 611 -53.74 -27.40 13.43
C SER A 611 -54.57 -27.63 14.69
N LEU A 612 -54.02 -27.38 15.88
CA LEU A 612 -54.78 -27.45 17.13
C LEU A 612 -55.84 -26.34 17.23
N THR A 613 -55.55 -25.12 16.79
CA THR A 613 -56.56 -24.03 16.74
C THR A 613 -57.61 -24.20 15.64
N GLU A 614 -57.27 -24.82 14.50
CA GLU A 614 -58.23 -25.17 13.44
C GLU A 614 -59.11 -26.35 13.85
N ASN A 615 -58.55 -27.37 14.52
CA ASN A 615 -59.32 -28.49 15.08
C ASN A 615 -60.20 -28.08 16.28
N ASN A 616 -59.82 -27.04 17.04
CA ASN A 616 -60.68 -26.45 18.08
C ASN A 616 -61.81 -25.56 17.51
N LYS A 617 -61.85 -25.35 16.18
CA LYS A 617 -63.01 -24.78 15.49
C LYS A 617 -63.87 -25.87 14.84
N LYS A 618 -64.30 -26.85 15.63
CA LYS A 618 -65.57 -27.58 15.45
C LYS A 618 -65.85 -28.38 16.74
N PRO A 619 -66.83 -27.99 17.58
CA PRO A 619 -67.44 -28.97 18.46
C PRO A 619 -68.15 -29.96 17.54
N SER A 620 -67.68 -31.20 17.52
CA SER A 620 -68.36 -32.28 16.84
C SER A 620 -69.59 -32.73 17.64
N ALA A 621 -70.55 -31.83 17.85
CA ALA A 621 -71.89 -32.21 18.30
C ALA A 621 -72.65 -33.00 17.21
N GLU A 622 -72.14 -33.03 15.97
CA GLU A 622 -72.71 -33.84 14.88
C GLU A 622 -71.94 -35.13 14.54
N LYS A 623 -70.69 -35.32 14.99
CA LYS A 623 -70.02 -36.64 14.87
C LYS A 623 -70.22 -37.54 16.08
N VAL A 624 -70.44 -36.99 17.29
CA VAL A 624 -70.74 -37.84 18.46
C VAL A 624 -72.10 -38.54 18.30
N ASN A 625 -73.09 -37.88 17.69
CA ASN A 625 -74.40 -38.51 17.43
C ASN A 625 -74.39 -39.56 16.32
N SER A 626 -73.40 -39.57 15.42
CA SER A 626 -73.24 -40.65 14.43
C SER A 626 -72.40 -41.82 14.93
N TYR A 627 -71.73 -41.68 16.08
CA TYR A 627 -71.00 -42.77 16.74
C TYR A 627 -71.81 -43.45 17.85
N ILE A 628 -72.86 -42.82 18.37
CA ILE A 628 -73.73 -43.38 19.43
C ILE A 628 -74.74 -44.41 18.87
N ASN A 629 -74.89 -44.55 17.55
CA ASN A 629 -75.88 -45.43 16.90
C ASN A 629 -75.30 -46.53 15.99
N SER A 630 -74.04 -46.93 16.15
CA SER A 630 -73.51 -48.11 15.46
C SER A 630 -72.75 -49.02 16.42
N ASP A 631 -73.32 -50.18 16.69
CA ASP A 631 -72.75 -51.28 17.48
C ASP A 631 -71.55 -51.95 16.76
N ASN A 632 -70.42 -51.26 16.64
CA ASN A 632 -69.15 -51.90 16.30
C ASN A 632 -67.99 -51.24 17.07
N VAL A 633 -67.51 -51.98 18.06
CA VAL A 633 -66.23 -51.75 18.73
C VAL A 633 -65.14 -52.24 17.80
N GLU A 634 -64.37 -51.36 17.15
CA GLU A 634 -62.97 -51.63 16.76
C GLU A 634 -62.23 -50.36 16.26
N GLU A 635 -61.03 -50.18 16.80
CA GLU A 635 -59.90 -49.31 16.41
C GLU A 635 -60.03 -47.77 16.54
N ILE A 636 -59.59 -47.25 17.69
CA ILE A 636 -59.07 -45.89 17.84
C ILE A 636 -57.55 -45.94 17.62
N PRO A 637 -56.95 -45.14 16.72
CA PRO A 637 -55.49 -45.09 16.57
C PRO A 637 -54.87 -44.54 17.86
N SER A 638 -53.76 -45.13 18.32
CA SER A 638 -53.04 -44.62 19.48
C SER A 638 -52.34 -43.30 19.13
N LEU A 639 -52.06 -42.46 20.14
CA LEU A 639 -51.28 -41.22 19.95
C LEU A 639 -49.92 -41.50 19.28
N ASP A 640 -49.36 -42.70 19.49
CA ASP A 640 -48.09 -43.12 18.91
C ASP A 640 -48.18 -43.37 17.39
N ASP A 641 -49.35 -43.80 16.88
CA ASP A 641 -49.58 -44.02 15.45
C ASP A 641 -49.67 -42.70 14.66
N ILE A 642 -50.14 -41.64 15.32
CA ILE A 642 -50.16 -40.27 14.77
C ILE A 642 -48.76 -39.66 14.80
N GLU A 643 -47.99 -39.89 15.86
CA GLU A 643 -46.61 -39.41 15.94
C GLU A 643 -45.67 -40.12 14.93
N TYR A 644 -45.92 -41.41 14.67
CA TYR A 644 -45.16 -42.20 13.71
C TYR A 644 -45.45 -41.83 12.26
N SER A 645 -46.70 -41.47 11.92
CA SER A 645 -47.08 -41.04 10.57
C SER A 645 -46.53 -39.65 10.19
N VAL A 646 -46.31 -38.75 11.16
CA VAL A 646 -45.66 -37.44 10.94
C VAL A 646 -44.15 -37.58 10.68
N LYS A 647 -43.48 -38.61 11.23
CA LYS A 647 -42.03 -38.80 11.06
C LYS A 647 -41.60 -39.45 9.73
N LYS A 648 -42.50 -40.07 8.96
CA LYS A 648 -42.10 -41.04 7.91
C LYS A 648 -41.98 -40.50 6.47
N ASN A 649 -42.39 -39.27 6.12
CA ASN A 649 -42.36 -38.84 4.71
C ASN A 649 -41.42 -37.64 4.40
N ASN A 650 -40.21 -38.00 3.95
CA ASN A 650 -39.34 -37.31 2.96
C ASN A 650 -38.72 -35.92 3.25
N PRO A 651 -37.63 -35.53 2.55
CA PRO A 651 -36.72 -34.47 2.99
C PRO A 651 -37.34 -33.07 2.82
N TYR A 652 -37.91 -32.54 3.89
CA TYR A 652 -38.55 -31.21 3.96
C TYR A 652 -37.61 -30.07 3.53
N ASN A 653 -37.96 -29.40 2.43
CA ASN A 653 -37.33 -28.18 1.94
C ASN A 653 -38.05 -26.94 2.51
N ILE A 654 -37.34 -26.14 3.32
CA ILE A 654 -37.91 -24.95 3.99
C ILE A 654 -38.45 -23.92 2.98
N PHE A 655 -37.92 -23.92 1.75
CA PHE A 655 -38.36 -23.01 0.70
C PHE A 655 -39.72 -23.37 0.07
N GLU A 656 -40.28 -24.53 0.40
CA GLU A 656 -41.62 -24.95 -0.03
C GLU A 656 -42.69 -24.64 1.03
N GLU A 657 -42.30 -24.06 2.16
CA GLU A 657 -43.21 -23.73 3.26
C GLU A 657 -43.99 -22.43 3.01
N PRO A 658 -45.27 -22.34 3.45
CA PRO A 658 -46.04 -21.11 3.35
C PRO A 658 -45.31 -19.95 4.03
N LYS A 659 -45.18 -18.82 3.33
CA LYS A 659 -44.48 -17.62 3.86
C LYS A 659 -45.01 -17.20 5.24
N SER A 660 -46.32 -17.36 5.48
CA SER A 660 -46.96 -17.02 6.77
C SER A 660 -46.46 -17.87 7.94
N ASP A 661 -46.12 -19.14 7.72
CA ASP A 661 -45.59 -20.03 8.76
C ASP A 661 -44.12 -19.70 9.05
N ILE A 662 -43.36 -19.34 8.00
CA ILE A 662 -41.98 -18.88 8.14
C ILE A 662 -41.94 -17.56 8.92
N TYR A 663 -42.78 -16.58 8.58
CA TYR A 663 -42.83 -15.29 9.29
C TYR A 663 -43.28 -15.45 10.74
N SER A 664 -44.31 -16.26 11.01
CA SER A 664 -44.75 -16.51 12.39
C SER A 664 -43.67 -17.22 13.22
N ALA A 665 -42.93 -18.16 12.64
CA ALA A 665 -41.82 -18.80 13.34
C ALA A 665 -40.66 -17.83 13.60
N LEU A 666 -40.37 -16.92 12.66
CA LEU A 666 -39.36 -15.87 12.86
C LEU A 666 -39.78 -14.87 13.95
N ASP A 667 -41.06 -14.48 13.99
CA ASP A 667 -41.61 -13.61 15.03
C ASP A 667 -41.54 -14.27 16.42
N ASP A 668 -41.89 -15.55 16.54
CA ASP A 668 -41.75 -16.31 17.79
C ASP A 668 -40.28 -16.38 18.23
N ILE A 669 -39.34 -16.58 17.30
CA ILE A 669 -37.89 -16.59 17.58
C ILE A 669 -37.40 -15.20 18.03
N MET A 670 -37.88 -14.12 17.41
CA MET A 670 -37.50 -12.75 17.81
C MET A 670 -38.06 -12.38 19.18
N ASN A 671 -39.26 -12.86 19.51
CA ASN A 671 -39.91 -12.57 20.79
C ASN A 671 -39.29 -13.38 21.95
N GLU A 672 -38.88 -14.64 21.74
CA GLU A 672 -38.19 -15.43 22.77
C GLU A 672 -36.77 -14.92 23.08
N ASN A 673 -36.06 -14.38 22.08
CA ASN A 673 -34.69 -13.85 22.27
C ASN A 673 -34.64 -12.53 23.07
N ASN A 674 -35.78 -11.91 23.39
CA ASN A 674 -35.80 -10.78 24.33
C ASN A 674 -35.60 -11.21 25.79
N ASP A 675 -35.90 -12.48 26.13
CA ASP A 675 -35.73 -13.01 27.49
C ASP A 675 -34.42 -13.81 27.66
N ASP A 676 -33.88 -14.42 26.58
CA ASP A 676 -32.60 -15.14 26.61
C ASP A 676 -31.62 -14.63 25.53
N LYS A 677 -30.70 -13.75 25.94
CA LYS A 677 -29.60 -13.23 25.10
C LYS A 677 -28.56 -14.31 24.78
N LYS A 678 -28.84 -15.25 23.85
CA LYS A 678 -27.81 -16.26 23.48
C LYS A 678 -28.02 -17.00 22.15
N ILE A 679 -27.97 -16.31 21.01
CA ILE A 679 -27.49 -16.91 19.74
C ILE A 679 -26.57 -15.92 19.01
#